data_AF-A0AB34K5A9-F1
#
_entry.id   AF-A0AB34K5A9-F1
#
_cell.length_a   1.000
_cell.length_b   1.000
_cell.length_c   1.000
_cell.angle_alpha   90.00
_cell.angle_beta   90.00
_cell.angle_gamma   90.00
#
_symmetry.space_group_name_H-M   'P 1'
#
loop_
_entity.id
_entity.type
_entity.pdbx_description
1 polymer ?
#
loop_
_entity_poly.entity_id
_entity_poly.type
_entity_poly.pdbx_seq_one_letter_code
_entity_poly.pdbx_strand_id
1 'polypeptide(L)'
;MAACGPAGCGAGYCDPSARLCVCPPGARGKACEQLYLPSCRMHPSSPVMACEGFHGVMSCRCAAECSAAFERYNAKDSVRFLSISDAVCFTHAGEEPPLSDTPANLSAVRFYARYSLPTPGWELDPSVPATRVGRMLHGKPRWAAASRVAIKALRPAAFVPLPVASCPGACSHAGTCVRPAGQPSPHCRCHAGRRGAACDRPAAGECVPRCSSHGACTSRACACDAGWFGADCSHRLAGAPRALRFAPTYVYPLPSHLSLAFVQQRDPRRRGMFYTNRVYLEALHSHADALVGEPEDAALFFIPVMLSQMSSSLWEGRQFLHDAVGWIRHRLPFWNRSGGADHYLFSGQDLGGCWMPDLLRSSIVVSHFGFRASEAVWKDARRWDLAKVTCDGWRPGTDPAHWLPPCFSRKKDVVVPVDFSVTPLDRRRAVAAHRADCRGKPPSARRALIYMAGAISTPYNDVYSQGVREFFYERHRNESEVLFQLGGWNATAMRAATFCLAPSGWGYGWRVYVSLAMLCIPVIVQPLVDQAFEDVLPYHRFSLRFNPCDIPSLLPQLRAIAHNRTRLCQMREAALRYYRALMWEPPGVAYEMLQISLCRRALARILHLQSTTMSLEEARRQGLPAWYKCALMTADDILSSSPETATSDWPAIREPPRWF
;
A
#
# COMPACT_ATOMS: atom_id res chain seq x y z
N MET A 1 -11.22 32.97 -0.43
CA MET A 1 -10.22 31.89 -0.24
C MET A 1 -8.86 32.56 -0.20
N ALA A 2 -7.94 32.20 0.71
CA ALA A 2 -6.61 32.81 0.67
C ALA A 2 -5.83 32.17 -0.49
N ALA A 3 -5.56 32.97 -1.52
CA ALA A 3 -4.56 32.65 -2.53
C ALA A 3 -3.20 32.57 -1.82
N CYS A 4 -2.24 31.85 -2.40
CA CYS A 4 -0.83 32.01 -2.03
C CYS A 4 -0.48 33.51 -2.02
N GLY A 5 -0.43 34.11 -0.83
CA GLY A 5 -0.29 35.54 -0.64
C GLY A 5 1.15 35.91 -0.29
N PRO A 6 1.47 37.21 -0.18
CA PRO A 6 2.82 37.68 0.14
C PRO A 6 3.35 37.19 1.51
N ALA A 7 2.46 36.73 2.41
CA ALA A 7 2.84 36.14 3.70
C ALA A 7 3.35 34.68 3.62
N GLY A 8 3.26 34.03 2.45
CA GLY A 8 3.65 32.62 2.28
C GLY A 8 2.74 31.62 3.02
N CYS A 9 3.04 30.32 2.90
CA CYS A 9 2.26 29.24 3.50
C CYS A 9 2.80 28.77 4.86
N GLY A 10 3.45 29.66 5.63
CA GLY A 10 4.00 29.32 6.95
C GLY A 10 4.90 28.09 6.91
N ALA A 11 4.55 27.05 7.68
CA ALA A 11 5.26 25.76 7.72
C ALA A 11 4.88 24.79 6.59
N GLY A 12 3.88 25.11 5.77
CA GLY A 12 3.46 24.34 4.60
C GLY A 12 4.00 24.89 3.30
N TYR A 13 3.62 24.26 2.19
CA TYR A 13 3.98 24.72 0.85
C TYR A 13 2.77 25.36 0.15
N CYS A 14 3.03 26.33 -0.72
CA CYS A 14 2.03 26.83 -1.65
C CYS A 14 1.95 25.86 -2.83
N ASP A 15 0.78 25.27 -3.06
CA ASP A 15 0.46 24.71 -4.35
C ASP A 15 0.05 25.85 -5.29
N PRO A 16 0.88 26.19 -6.28
CA PRO A 16 0.64 27.33 -7.15
C PRO A 16 -0.48 27.08 -8.17
N SER A 17 -0.68 25.82 -8.57
CA SER A 17 -1.70 25.40 -9.54
C SER A 17 -3.12 25.48 -8.95
N ALA A 18 -3.24 25.19 -7.66
CA ALA A 18 -4.49 25.34 -6.93
C ALA A 18 -4.60 26.73 -6.25
N ARG A 19 -3.48 27.44 -6.11
CA ARG A 19 -3.28 28.68 -5.32
C ARG A 19 -3.56 28.50 -3.83
N LEU A 20 -3.18 27.37 -3.23
CA LEU A 20 -3.56 27.00 -1.88
C LEU A 20 -2.38 26.54 -1.05
N CYS A 21 -2.43 26.80 0.26
CA CYS A 21 -1.44 26.23 1.18
C CYS A 21 -1.80 24.79 1.58
N VAL A 22 -0.83 23.89 1.47
CA VAL A 22 -0.92 22.50 1.92
C VAL A 22 -0.11 22.38 3.21
N CYS A 23 -0.83 22.11 4.30
CA CYS A 23 -0.23 22.13 5.63
C CYS A 23 0.39 20.78 6.01
N PRO A 24 1.58 20.79 6.64
CA PRO A 24 2.20 19.57 7.15
C PRO A 24 1.39 19.02 8.33
N PRO A 25 1.60 17.75 8.72
CA PRO A 25 0.99 17.20 9.93
C PRO A 25 1.24 18.10 11.15
N GLY A 26 0.18 18.45 11.88
CA GLY A 26 0.27 19.34 13.05
C GLY A 26 0.15 20.85 12.73
N ALA A 27 -0.05 21.23 11.48
CA ALA A 27 -0.40 22.60 11.09
C ALA A 27 -1.78 22.65 10.40
N ARG A 28 -2.51 23.75 10.60
CA ARG A 28 -3.81 24.04 10.00
C ARG A 28 -3.93 25.56 9.75
N GLY A 29 -5.08 25.97 9.24
CA GLY A 29 -5.32 27.36 8.85
C GLY A 29 -5.16 27.55 7.35
N LYS A 30 -5.49 28.75 6.87
CA LYS A 30 -5.53 29.04 5.41
C LYS A 30 -4.13 29.17 4.80
N ALA A 31 -3.16 29.57 5.61
CA ALA A 31 -1.74 29.75 5.30
C ALA A 31 -0.85 28.85 6.17
N CYS A 32 -1.39 27.78 6.75
CA CYS A 32 -0.71 26.91 7.72
C CYS A 32 -0.10 27.68 8.91
N GLU A 33 -0.73 28.81 9.23
CA GLU A 33 -0.35 29.77 10.26
C GLU A 33 -0.69 29.28 11.67
N GLN A 34 -1.66 28.37 11.77
CA GLN A 34 -2.04 27.77 13.04
C GLN A 34 -1.30 26.46 13.20
N LEU A 35 -0.28 26.45 14.05
CA LEU A 35 0.24 25.20 14.60
C LEU A 35 -0.85 24.58 15.48
N TYR A 36 -1.47 23.51 15.01
CA TYR A 36 -2.32 22.65 15.83
C TYR A 36 -1.43 21.57 16.42
N LEU A 37 -0.61 21.96 17.39
CA LEU A 37 0.25 21.01 18.09
C LEU A 37 -0.65 20.14 18.96
N PRO A 38 -0.77 18.83 18.69
CA PRO A 38 -1.47 17.97 19.60
C PRO A 38 -0.69 17.90 20.92
N SER A 39 -1.37 17.51 21.98
CA SER A 39 -0.83 17.22 23.32
C SER A 39 0.22 16.10 23.33
N CYS A 40 0.52 15.53 22.16
CA CYS A 40 1.38 14.38 21.92
C CYS A 40 2.84 14.69 21.63
N ARG A 41 3.39 15.71 22.27
CA ARG A 41 4.80 16.11 22.14
C ARG A 41 5.54 15.88 23.46
N MET A 42 6.84 15.61 23.41
CA MET A 42 7.66 15.48 24.62
C MET A 42 7.96 16.83 25.29
N HIS A 43 7.92 17.93 24.52
CA HIS A 43 8.30 19.25 25.02
C HIS A 43 7.61 20.37 24.23
N PRO A 44 7.33 21.56 24.82
CA PRO A 44 6.70 22.68 24.13
C PRO A 44 7.44 23.19 22.89
N SER A 45 8.77 23.08 22.87
CA SER A 45 9.61 23.47 21.73
C SER A 45 9.74 22.40 20.64
N SER A 46 9.12 21.22 20.82
CA SER A 46 9.19 20.15 19.83
C SER A 46 8.06 20.27 18.81
N PRO A 47 8.36 20.38 17.51
CA PRO A 47 7.36 20.40 16.44
C PRO A 47 6.93 18.98 16.01
N VAL A 48 7.41 17.93 16.67
CA VAL A 48 7.20 16.54 16.26
C VAL A 48 5.99 15.93 16.96
N MET A 49 5.00 15.52 16.18
CA MET A 49 3.85 14.75 16.66
C MET A 49 4.28 13.30 16.95
N ALA A 50 4.07 12.83 18.18
CA ALA A 50 4.48 11.49 18.63
C ALA A 50 3.31 10.53 18.88
N CYS A 51 2.19 10.65 18.15
CA CYS A 51 1.15 9.61 18.22
C CYS A 51 1.65 8.22 17.79
N GLU A 52 2.79 8.15 17.10
CA GLU A 52 3.37 6.91 16.59
C GLU A 52 4.87 6.81 16.92
N GLY A 53 5.31 5.59 17.25
CA GLY A 53 6.68 5.34 17.69
C GLY A 53 6.97 5.84 19.11
N PHE A 54 5.93 6.15 19.88
CA PHE A 54 6.03 6.39 21.32
C PHE A 54 6.15 5.06 22.07
N HIS A 55 7.12 4.98 22.97
CA HIS A 55 7.39 3.76 23.74
C HIS A 55 7.25 4.05 25.24
N GLY A 56 6.04 3.98 25.78
CA GLY A 56 5.77 4.24 27.20
C GLY A 56 4.34 4.69 27.50
N VAL A 57 4.16 5.40 28.62
CA VAL A 57 2.90 6.02 29.09
C VAL A 57 2.80 7.45 28.56
N MET A 58 1.67 7.85 27.97
CA MET A 58 1.43 9.21 27.43
C MET A 58 0.43 9.99 28.30
N SER A 59 0.34 11.32 28.17
CA SER A 59 -0.70 12.07 28.87
C SER A 59 -2.10 11.68 28.39
N CYS A 60 -3.10 11.74 29.25
CA CYS A 60 -4.48 11.37 28.87
C CYS A 60 -5.04 12.28 27.76
N ARG A 61 -4.68 13.57 27.77
CA ARG A 61 -5.00 14.49 26.68
C ARG A 61 -4.35 14.09 25.36
N CYS A 62 -3.07 13.70 25.36
CA CYS A 62 -2.45 13.15 24.16
C CYS A 62 -3.17 11.89 23.68
N ALA A 63 -3.41 10.94 24.59
CA ALA A 63 -4.10 9.71 24.26
C ALA A 63 -5.47 9.98 23.64
N ALA A 64 -6.25 10.90 24.20
CA ALA A 64 -7.55 11.31 23.68
C ALA A 64 -7.45 12.01 22.31
N GLU A 65 -6.46 12.88 22.09
CA GLU A 65 -6.27 13.56 20.80
C GLU A 65 -5.77 12.60 19.71
N CYS A 66 -4.84 11.70 20.03
CA CYS A 66 -4.49 10.60 19.15
C CYS A 66 -5.72 9.74 18.87
N SER A 67 -6.46 9.32 19.92
CA SER A 67 -7.64 8.49 19.78
C SER A 67 -8.68 9.19 18.91
N ALA A 68 -9.01 10.45 19.11
CA ALA A 68 -9.98 11.18 18.28
C ALA A 68 -9.53 11.33 16.81
N ALA A 69 -8.22 11.50 16.58
CA ALA A 69 -7.67 11.48 15.22
C ALA A 69 -7.75 10.08 14.57
N PHE A 70 -7.78 9.02 15.37
CA PHE A 70 -7.84 7.61 14.95
C PHE A 70 -9.25 6.99 14.97
N GLU A 71 -10.14 7.43 15.86
CA GLU A 71 -11.52 6.96 16.08
C GLU A 71 -12.43 7.35 14.92
N ARG A 72 -12.17 8.50 14.26
CA ARG A 72 -12.82 8.84 12.98
C ARG A 72 -12.65 7.76 11.90
N TYR A 73 -11.65 6.89 12.05
CA TYR A 73 -11.34 5.85 11.09
C TYR A 73 -11.33 4.44 11.70
N ASN A 74 -11.78 4.24 12.94
CA ASN A 74 -11.76 2.93 13.61
C ASN A 74 -13.16 2.33 13.77
N ALA A 75 -13.55 1.46 12.84
CA ALA A 75 -14.69 0.57 13.04
C ALA A 75 -14.28 -0.68 13.85
N LYS A 76 -14.47 -0.58 15.16
CA LYS A 76 -14.68 -1.63 16.19
C LYS A 76 -13.77 -2.86 16.35
N ASP A 77 -13.00 -3.37 15.37
CA ASP A 77 -12.39 -4.71 15.52
C ASP A 77 -10.92 -4.90 15.10
N SER A 78 -10.15 -3.83 14.91
CA SER A 78 -8.81 -4.05 14.33
C SER A 78 -7.76 -3.06 14.82
N VAL A 79 -7.29 -3.23 16.06
CA VAL A 79 -6.13 -2.48 16.57
C VAL A 79 -5.06 -3.47 17.02
N ARG A 80 -4.17 -3.87 16.10
CA ARG A 80 -2.92 -4.60 16.42
C ARG A 80 -1.63 -3.80 16.14
N PHE A 81 -1.69 -2.61 15.53
CA PHE A 81 -0.48 -1.84 15.20
C PHE A 81 -0.30 -0.53 16.00
N LEU A 82 -1.22 -0.24 16.90
CA LEU A 82 -0.98 0.56 18.09
C LEU A 82 -1.56 -0.25 19.25
N SER A 83 -0.76 -0.91 20.09
CA SER A 83 -1.32 -1.49 21.32
C SER A 83 -1.68 -0.37 22.31
N ILE A 84 -2.64 0.49 21.94
CA ILE A 84 -3.50 1.24 22.87
C ILE A 84 -4.32 0.22 23.70
N SER A 85 -4.31 -1.06 23.30
CA SER A 85 -4.95 -2.17 24.00
C SER A 85 -4.56 -2.33 25.47
N ASP A 86 -3.45 -1.74 25.91
CA ASP A 86 -3.02 -1.70 27.32
C ASP A 86 -2.77 -0.27 27.84
N ALA A 87 -3.27 0.77 27.15
CA ALA A 87 -2.88 2.15 27.43
C ALA A 87 -3.11 2.54 28.89
N VAL A 88 -2.00 2.72 29.58
CA VAL A 88 -1.91 3.54 30.78
C VAL A 88 -1.67 4.96 30.27
N CYS A 89 -2.57 5.89 30.54
CA CYS A 89 -2.30 7.33 30.37
C CYS A 89 -2.15 8.00 31.72
N PHE A 90 -1.60 9.20 31.76
CA PHE A 90 -1.41 9.92 33.02
C PHE A 90 -1.88 11.38 33.01
N THR A 91 -2.23 11.87 34.20
CA THR A 91 -2.52 13.29 34.49
C THR A 91 -1.70 13.75 35.70
N HIS A 92 -1.32 15.01 35.78
CA HIS A 92 -0.68 15.57 36.97
C HIS A 92 -1.72 16.08 37.98
N ALA A 93 -1.37 16.04 39.27
CA ALA A 93 -2.19 16.65 40.31
C ALA A 93 -2.13 18.18 40.16
N GLY A 94 -3.24 18.80 39.76
CA GLY A 94 -3.40 20.26 39.70
C GLY A 94 -3.63 20.84 38.30
N GLU A 95 -3.26 20.12 37.22
CA GLU A 95 -3.53 20.49 35.82
C GLU A 95 -3.13 19.32 34.87
N GLU A 96 -3.75 19.21 33.69
CA GLU A 96 -3.30 18.28 32.64
C GLU A 96 -2.20 18.94 31.79
N PRO A 97 -0.91 18.56 31.92
CA PRO A 97 0.10 19.08 31.01
C PRO A 97 -0.16 18.54 29.59
N PRO A 98 -0.07 19.40 28.56
CA PRO A 98 -0.32 19.02 27.16
C PRO A 98 0.90 18.30 26.55
N LEU A 99 1.63 17.50 27.33
CA LEU A 99 2.89 16.85 26.93
C LEU A 99 2.85 15.36 27.25
N SER A 100 3.50 14.54 26.43
CA SER A 100 3.60 13.09 26.58
C SER A 100 4.90 12.62 27.24
N ASP A 101 5.70 13.51 27.83
CA ASP A 101 6.96 13.10 28.49
C ASP A 101 6.69 12.22 29.72
N THR A 102 7.58 11.25 29.97
CA THR A 102 7.50 10.43 31.17
C THR A 102 7.82 11.32 32.38
N PRO A 103 6.92 11.44 33.36
CA PRO A 103 7.12 12.36 34.47
C PRO A 103 8.28 11.91 35.37
N ALA A 104 9.14 12.86 35.76
CA ALA A 104 10.26 12.61 36.67
C ALA A 104 9.80 12.19 38.07
N ASN A 105 8.67 12.72 38.52
CA ASN A 105 8.07 12.39 39.80
C ASN A 105 6.74 11.67 39.62
N LEU A 106 6.76 10.34 39.76
CA LEU A 106 5.56 9.50 39.63
C LEU A 106 4.56 9.69 40.78
N SER A 107 4.96 10.27 41.91
CA SER A 107 4.06 10.48 43.07
C SER A 107 3.06 11.62 42.86
N ALA A 108 3.36 12.55 41.95
CA ALA A 108 2.50 13.69 41.60
C ALA A 108 1.53 13.36 40.44
N VAL A 109 1.46 12.09 40.03
CA VAL A 109 0.86 11.67 38.77
C VAL A 109 -0.20 10.59 39.04
N ARG A 110 -1.36 10.74 38.41
CA ARG A 110 -2.44 9.75 38.42
C ARG A 110 -2.43 9.01 37.09
N PHE A 111 -2.47 7.68 37.16
CA PHE A 111 -2.49 6.80 35.99
C PHE A 111 -3.89 6.23 35.77
N TYR A 112 -4.31 6.11 34.51
CA TYR A 112 -5.62 5.59 34.09
C TYR A 112 -5.45 4.46 33.10
N ALA A 113 -6.28 3.43 33.18
CA ALA A 113 -6.31 2.30 32.24
C ALA A 113 -7.35 2.50 31.13
N ARG A 114 -7.22 1.73 30.05
CA ARG A 114 -8.03 1.77 28.80
C ARG A 114 -9.55 1.95 28.97
N TYR A 115 -10.17 1.44 30.03
CA TYR A 115 -11.62 1.52 30.26
C TYR A 115 -12.06 2.69 31.16
N SER A 116 -11.15 3.59 31.51
CA SER A 116 -11.39 4.71 32.43
C SER A 116 -11.10 6.08 31.81
N LEU A 117 -11.02 6.17 30.48
CA LEU A 117 -10.88 7.46 29.80
C LEU A 117 -12.11 8.32 30.11
N PRO A 118 -11.94 9.54 30.68
CA PRO A 118 -13.05 10.46 30.83
C PRO A 118 -13.43 10.94 29.42
N THR A 119 -14.61 10.53 28.95
CA THR A 119 -15.20 11.16 27.77
C THR A 119 -15.56 12.60 28.14
N PRO A 120 -15.33 13.60 27.26
CA PRO A 120 -15.79 14.95 27.53
C PRO A 120 -17.32 14.96 27.63
N GLY A 121 -17.86 15.25 28.82
CA GLY A 121 -19.31 15.43 29.04
C GLY A 121 -20.04 14.30 29.79
N TRP A 122 -19.35 13.30 30.33
CA TRP A 122 -19.94 12.34 31.28
C TRP A 122 -19.38 12.57 32.68
N GLU A 123 -20.04 13.40 33.48
CA GLU A 123 -19.92 13.32 34.94
C GLU A 123 -20.69 12.08 35.40
N LEU A 124 -19.99 11.12 36.02
CA LEU A 124 -20.63 9.95 36.61
C LEU A 124 -21.44 10.39 37.83
N ASP A 125 -22.77 10.41 37.69
CA ASP A 125 -23.72 10.57 38.79
C ASP A 125 -23.56 9.37 39.76
N PRO A 126 -23.11 9.61 41.01
CA PRO A 126 -22.84 8.56 41.98
C PRO A 126 -24.11 7.87 42.52
N SER A 127 -25.31 8.31 42.14
CA SER A 127 -26.57 7.80 42.68
C SER A 127 -27.22 6.64 41.90
N VAL A 128 -26.66 6.24 40.74
CA VAL A 128 -27.29 5.23 39.86
C VAL A 128 -26.86 3.80 40.24
N PRO A 129 -27.78 2.92 40.70
CA PRO A 129 -27.44 1.55 41.06
C PRO A 129 -27.20 0.69 39.82
N ALA A 130 -26.19 -0.18 39.89
CA ALA A 130 -25.76 -1.08 38.82
C ALA A 130 -26.88 -2.04 38.37
N THR A 131 -27.55 -1.74 37.26
CA THR A 131 -28.43 -2.69 36.59
C THR A 131 -27.64 -3.62 35.68
N ARG A 132 -28.31 -4.68 35.18
CA ARG A 132 -27.79 -5.94 34.60
C ARG A 132 -26.60 -5.84 33.64
N VAL A 133 -26.36 -4.70 33.00
CA VAL A 133 -25.22 -4.44 32.09
C VAL A 133 -23.88 -4.32 32.84
N GLY A 134 -23.89 -3.86 34.10
CA GLY A 134 -22.68 -3.70 34.93
C GLY A 134 -22.05 -5.01 35.42
N ARG A 135 -22.74 -6.16 35.28
CA ARG A 135 -22.24 -7.46 35.75
C ARG A 135 -21.38 -8.22 34.73
N MET A 136 -21.47 -7.89 33.44
CA MET A 136 -20.64 -8.53 32.40
C MET A 136 -19.23 -7.93 32.28
N LEU A 137 -19.01 -6.72 32.80
CA LEU A 137 -17.76 -5.98 32.57
C LEU A 137 -16.78 -5.96 33.74
N HIS A 138 -17.12 -6.46 34.94
CA HIS A 138 -16.15 -6.50 36.04
C HIS A 138 -16.25 -7.77 36.88
N GLY A 139 -15.21 -8.60 36.79
CA GLY A 139 -14.74 -9.36 37.95
C GLY A 139 -14.42 -8.37 39.09
N LYS A 140 -14.99 -8.66 40.27
CA LYS A 140 -14.86 -8.02 41.59
C LYS A 140 -14.30 -6.56 41.68
N PRO A 141 -15.04 -5.63 42.32
CA PRO A 141 -14.57 -4.26 42.50
C PRO A 141 -13.44 -4.21 43.53
N ARG A 142 -12.25 -3.80 43.08
CA ARG A 142 -11.16 -3.33 43.94
C ARG A 142 -10.66 -2.00 43.40
N TRP A 143 -11.43 -0.94 43.62
CA TRP A 143 -10.91 0.42 43.56
C TRP A 143 -10.44 0.77 44.97
N ALA A 144 -9.14 0.63 45.22
CA ALA A 144 -8.46 1.40 46.24
C ALA A 144 -7.57 2.37 45.49
N ALA A 145 -7.48 3.63 45.96
CA ALA A 145 -6.56 4.64 45.45
C ALA A 145 -5.24 3.98 44.99
N ALA A 146 -4.98 3.99 43.69
CA ALA A 146 -4.03 3.09 43.05
C ALA A 146 -2.58 3.63 43.19
N SER A 147 -2.10 3.81 44.42
CA SER A 147 -0.73 4.23 44.70
C SER A 147 0.31 3.12 44.46
N ARG A 148 -0.09 1.90 44.07
CA ARG A 148 0.81 0.73 43.97
C ARG A 148 0.65 -0.16 42.73
N VAL A 149 -0.26 0.14 41.81
CA VAL A 149 -0.48 -0.68 40.59
C VAL A 149 0.46 -0.28 39.44
N ALA A 150 1.16 0.85 39.53
CA ALA A 150 1.80 1.53 38.40
C ALA A 150 3.12 0.95 37.83
N ILE A 151 3.61 -0.23 38.23
CA ILE A 151 4.87 -0.77 37.66
C ILE A 151 4.76 -2.24 37.22
N LYS A 152 3.86 -3.03 37.81
CA LYS A 152 3.82 -4.48 37.51
C LYS A 152 3.22 -4.82 36.14
N ALA A 153 2.48 -3.88 35.53
CA ALA A 153 2.02 -3.97 34.14
C ALA A 153 3.14 -3.71 33.11
N LEU A 154 4.30 -3.20 33.55
CA LEU A 154 5.54 -3.10 32.76
C LEU A 154 6.34 -4.43 32.83
N ARG A 155 5.70 -5.59 32.73
CA ARG A 155 6.43 -6.87 32.53
C ARG A 155 7.04 -6.88 31.13
N PRO A 156 8.25 -7.42 30.99
CA PRO A 156 9.37 -6.74 30.35
C PRO A 156 9.09 -6.54 28.87
N ALA A 157 8.65 -5.33 28.51
CA ALA A 157 9.12 -4.77 27.27
C ALA A 157 10.65 -4.80 27.35
N ALA A 158 11.34 -5.02 26.24
CA ALA A 158 12.80 -4.98 26.20
C ALA A 158 13.41 -3.66 26.73
N PHE A 159 12.60 -2.66 27.13
CA PHE A 159 12.97 -1.33 27.59
C PHE A 159 12.02 -0.74 28.67
N VAL A 160 12.55 0.15 29.52
CA VAL A 160 11.84 0.96 30.53
C VAL A 160 11.82 2.44 30.09
N PRO A 161 10.66 3.10 29.98
CA PRO A 161 10.59 4.53 29.66
C PRO A 161 11.09 5.39 30.81
N LEU A 162 11.78 6.49 30.51
CA LEU A 162 12.34 7.45 31.46
C LEU A 162 12.02 8.88 31.02
N PRO A 163 12.08 9.87 31.94
CA PRO A 163 11.98 11.27 31.57
C PRO A 163 12.97 11.62 30.47
N VAL A 164 12.56 12.44 29.50
CA VAL A 164 13.42 12.71 28.32
C VAL A 164 14.77 13.32 28.72
N ALA A 165 14.79 14.12 29.79
CA ALA A 165 15.98 14.71 30.39
C ALA A 165 16.99 13.67 30.92
N SER A 166 16.57 12.42 31.16
CA SER A 166 17.45 11.33 31.60
C SER A 166 18.30 10.75 30.47
N CYS A 167 18.09 11.17 29.22
CA CYS A 167 18.88 10.73 28.08
C CYS A 167 19.81 11.84 27.55
N PRO A 168 20.89 11.47 26.83
CA PRO A 168 21.80 12.44 26.22
C PRO A 168 21.08 13.46 25.34
N GLY A 169 21.36 14.74 25.59
CA GLY A 169 20.77 15.86 24.85
C GLY A 169 19.24 15.94 24.92
N ALA A 170 18.63 15.35 25.96
CA ALA A 170 17.17 15.25 26.11
C ALA A 170 16.47 14.68 24.85
N CYS A 171 17.14 13.78 24.14
CA CYS A 171 16.72 13.27 22.84
C CYS A 171 16.30 14.37 21.84
N SER A 172 16.89 15.58 21.96
CA SER A 172 16.51 16.78 21.22
C SER A 172 15.00 17.05 21.20
N HIS A 173 14.29 16.57 22.22
CA HIS A 173 12.82 16.53 22.32
C HIS A 173 12.11 15.84 21.14
N ALA A 174 12.82 14.95 20.45
CA ALA A 174 12.38 14.30 19.22
C ALA A 174 12.59 12.77 19.28
N GLY A 175 12.56 12.21 20.49
CA GLY A 175 12.63 10.78 20.76
C GLY A 175 12.13 10.43 22.16
N THR A 176 11.87 9.15 22.39
CA THR A 176 11.54 8.61 23.72
C THR A 176 12.82 8.16 24.42
N CYS A 177 13.01 8.60 25.67
CA CYS A 177 14.12 8.12 26.48
C CYS A 177 13.78 6.75 27.07
N VAL A 178 14.60 5.74 26.77
CA VAL A 178 14.34 4.36 27.21
C VAL A 178 15.61 3.69 27.72
N ARG A 179 15.45 2.79 28.69
CA ARG A 179 16.54 1.95 29.23
C ARG A 179 16.26 0.47 28.97
N PRO A 180 17.07 -0.25 28.17
CA PRO A 180 16.88 -1.67 27.93
C PRO A 180 16.94 -2.50 29.22
N ALA A 181 16.18 -3.59 29.29
CA ALA A 181 16.29 -4.53 30.40
C ALA A 181 17.71 -5.14 30.44
N GLY A 182 18.42 -4.98 31.56
CA GLY A 182 19.77 -5.53 31.76
C GLY A 182 20.92 -4.65 31.23
N GLN A 183 20.65 -3.46 30.68
CA GLN A 183 21.70 -2.49 30.31
C GLN A 183 21.71 -1.29 31.27
N PRO A 184 22.90 -0.76 31.64
CA PRO A 184 23.02 0.29 32.65
C PRO A 184 22.64 1.68 32.14
N SER A 185 22.86 1.98 30.86
CA SER A 185 22.68 3.33 30.31
C SER A 185 21.35 3.51 29.57
N PRO A 186 20.66 4.65 29.78
CA PRO A 186 19.51 5.04 28.98
C PRO A 186 19.97 5.52 27.59
N HIS A 187 19.14 5.33 26.58
CA HIS A 187 19.39 5.82 25.22
C HIS A 187 18.11 6.38 24.60
N CYS A 188 18.29 7.25 23.60
CA CYS A 188 17.18 7.79 22.86
C CYS A 188 16.70 6.82 21.79
N ARG A 189 15.43 6.48 21.85
CA ARG A 189 14.71 5.87 20.74
C ARG A 189 14.02 6.97 19.94
N CYS A 190 14.66 7.37 18.85
CA CYS A 190 14.20 8.49 18.05
C CYS A 190 12.80 8.25 17.49
N HIS A 191 11.96 9.28 17.55
CA HIS A 191 10.74 9.30 16.76
C HIS A 191 11.14 9.23 15.29
N ALA A 192 10.30 8.64 14.44
CA ALA A 192 10.55 8.72 13.01
C ALA A 192 10.68 10.21 12.61
N GLY A 193 11.42 10.50 11.56
CA GLY A 193 11.87 11.87 11.30
C GLY A 193 13.21 12.24 11.98
N ARG A 194 13.82 11.36 12.80
CA ARG A 194 15.05 11.66 13.55
C ARG A 194 15.96 10.43 13.71
N ARG A 195 17.27 10.68 13.80
CA ARG A 195 18.32 9.70 14.13
C ARG A 195 19.44 10.32 14.96
N GLY A 196 20.40 9.49 15.31
CA GLY A 196 21.55 9.88 16.14
C GLY A 196 21.30 9.56 17.60
N ALA A 197 22.36 9.56 18.40
CA ALA A 197 22.29 9.18 19.81
C ALA A 197 21.39 10.11 20.65
N ALA A 198 21.27 11.38 20.23
CA ALA A 198 20.42 12.38 20.85
C ALA A 198 19.23 12.78 19.97
N CYS A 199 18.93 12.04 18.89
CA CYS A 199 17.86 12.39 17.93
C CYS A 199 17.95 13.83 17.40
N ASP A 200 19.16 14.35 17.28
CA ASP A 200 19.52 15.69 16.84
C ASP A 200 19.57 15.82 15.31
N ARG A 201 19.71 14.70 14.61
CA ARG A 201 19.89 14.65 13.16
C ARG A 201 18.62 14.17 12.48
N PRO A 202 18.27 14.73 11.30
CA PRO A 202 17.29 14.08 10.44
C PRO A 202 17.84 12.72 10.00
N ALA A 203 17.01 11.67 10.03
CA ALA A 203 17.38 10.44 9.37
C ALA A 203 17.30 10.64 7.86
N ALA A 204 18.40 10.30 7.18
CA ALA A 204 18.46 10.38 5.73
C ALA A 204 17.33 9.52 5.14
N GLY A 205 16.39 10.14 4.42
CA GLY A 205 15.24 9.46 3.81
C GLY A 205 13.90 9.61 4.54
N GLU A 206 13.74 10.52 5.51
CA GLU A 206 12.46 10.64 6.23
C GLU A 206 11.39 11.50 5.59
N CYS A 207 11.78 12.44 4.73
CA CYS A 207 10.91 12.96 3.70
C CYS A 207 11.12 12.13 2.42
N VAL A 208 10.04 11.91 1.66
CA VAL A 208 10.04 11.40 0.27
C VAL A 208 11.23 12.05 -0.47
N PRO A 209 12.10 11.27 -1.14
CA PRO A 209 13.55 11.37 -1.06
C PRO A 209 14.11 12.80 -0.99
N ARG A 210 14.32 13.29 0.24
CA ARG A 210 14.91 14.59 0.58
C ARG A 210 14.24 15.79 -0.10
N CYS A 211 12.92 15.76 -0.22
CA CYS A 211 12.16 16.81 -0.89
C CYS A 211 12.69 17.10 -2.29
N SER A 212 13.17 16.06 -2.98
CA SER A 212 13.75 16.13 -4.32
C SER A 212 14.84 17.20 -4.46
N SER A 213 15.51 17.55 -3.35
CA SER A 213 16.45 18.68 -3.26
C SER A 213 15.88 20.07 -3.58
N HIS A 214 14.56 20.22 -3.59
CA HIS A 214 13.83 21.45 -3.91
C HIS A 214 12.91 21.90 -2.76
N GLY A 215 13.33 21.63 -1.53
CA GLY A 215 12.62 22.06 -0.34
C GLY A 215 13.28 21.63 0.95
N ALA A 216 12.80 22.18 2.06
CA ALA A 216 13.22 21.83 3.41
C ALA A 216 12.30 20.77 4.02
N CYS A 217 12.87 19.71 4.59
CA CYS A 217 12.12 18.68 5.31
C CYS A 217 11.76 19.18 6.73
N THR A 218 10.47 19.38 7.00
CA THR A 218 9.92 19.80 8.30
C THR A 218 8.93 18.74 8.80
N SER A 219 9.18 18.14 9.98
CA SER A 219 8.28 17.14 10.58
C SER A 219 7.78 16.03 9.62
N ARG A 220 8.69 15.50 8.77
CA ARG A 220 8.40 14.48 7.72
C ARG A 220 7.48 14.94 6.57
N ALA A 221 7.38 16.24 6.35
CA ALA A 221 6.75 16.86 5.20
C ALA A 221 7.75 17.83 4.53
N CYS A 222 7.55 18.10 3.25
CA CYS A 222 8.41 19.01 2.51
C CYS A 222 7.80 20.41 2.41
N ALA A 223 8.56 21.41 2.83
CA ALA A 223 8.31 22.82 2.55
C ALA A 223 9.10 23.20 1.29
N CYS A 224 8.41 23.36 0.17
CA CYS A 224 9.05 23.51 -1.13
C CYS A 224 9.62 24.90 -1.39
N ASP A 225 10.73 24.92 -2.14
CA ASP A 225 11.32 26.13 -2.67
C ASP A 225 10.37 26.80 -3.68
N ALA A 226 10.53 28.10 -3.89
CA ALA A 226 9.70 28.84 -4.85
C ALA A 226 9.77 28.21 -6.26
N GLY A 227 8.61 28.02 -6.89
CA GLY A 227 8.52 27.32 -8.18
C GLY A 227 8.45 25.81 -8.08
N TRP A 228 8.54 25.23 -6.88
CA TRP A 228 8.39 23.80 -6.63
C TRP A 228 7.23 23.52 -5.68
N PHE A 229 6.59 22.37 -5.84
CA PHE A 229 5.42 21.97 -5.06
C PHE A 229 5.24 20.45 -5.03
N GLY A 230 4.21 20.00 -4.31
CA GLY A 230 3.90 18.59 -4.06
C GLY A 230 4.61 18.02 -2.84
N ALA A 231 4.20 16.81 -2.44
CA ALA A 231 4.55 16.22 -1.14
C ALA A 231 6.05 16.00 -0.92
N ASP A 232 6.83 15.98 -2.00
CA ASP A 232 8.28 15.80 -2.03
C ASP A 232 8.99 16.88 -2.85
N CYS A 233 8.33 18.00 -3.15
CA CYS A 233 8.86 19.09 -3.97
C CYS A 233 9.44 18.67 -5.32
N SER A 234 9.01 17.55 -5.87
CA SER A 234 9.43 17.11 -7.21
C SER A 234 8.71 17.84 -8.33
N HIS A 235 7.56 18.47 -8.07
CA HIS A 235 6.81 19.18 -9.09
C HIS A 235 7.40 20.56 -9.25
N ARG A 236 7.88 20.88 -10.45
CA ARG A 236 8.21 22.25 -10.82
C ARG A 236 7.00 22.86 -11.52
N LEU A 237 6.67 24.10 -11.16
CA LEU A 237 5.88 24.98 -12.02
C LEU A 237 6.59 25.04 -13.37
N ALA A 238 6.01 24.45 -14.40
CA ALA A 238 6.70 24.29 -15.67
C ALA A 238 7.05 25.67 -16.27
N GLY A 239 8.32 25.82 -16.65
CA GLY A 239 8.70 26.65 -17.78
C GLY A 239 8.63 25.80 -19.05
N ALA A 240 7.91 26.30 -20.06
CA ALA A 240 7.70 25.79 -21.42
C ALA A 240 7.04 24.39 -21.58
N PRO A 241 6.14 24.21 -22.58
CA PRO A 241 5.52 22.92 -22.88
C PRO A 241 6.56 21.91 -23.37
N ARG A 242 6.76 20.82 -22.62
CA ARG A 242 7.50 19.65 -23.10
C ARG A 242 6.52 18.72 -23.80
N ALA A 243 6.89 18.16 -24.94
CA ALA A 243 6.12 17.07 -25.54
C ALA A 243 6.14 15.86 -24.58
N LEU A 244 5.03 15.63 -23.88
CA LEU A 244 4.90 14.53 -22.94
C LEU A 244 4.87 13.19 -23.69
N ARG A 245 5.56 12.19 -23.13
CA ARG A 245 5.60 10.83 -23.68
C ARG A 245 4.28 10.12 -23.44
N PHE A 246 3.64 10.39 -22.31
CA PHE A 246 2.41 9.76 -21.84
C PHE A 246 1.30 10.78 -21.60
N ALA A 247 0.12 10.29 -21.20
CA ALA A 247 -1.04 11.14 -20.96
C ALA A 247 -0.77 12.15 -19.83
N PRO A 248 -1.00 13.47 -20.08
CA PRO A 248 -0.83 14.52 -19.08
C PRO A 248 -1.60 14.20 -17.80
N THR A 249 -0.89 14.16 -16.69
CA THR A 249 -1.36 13.70 -15.39
C THR A 249 -1.09 14.78 -14.36
N TYR A 250 -2.16 15.25 -13.70
CA TYR A 250 -2.07 16.13 -12.54
C TYR A 250 -2.19 15.33 -11.25
N VAL A 251 -1.37 15.61 -10.25
CA VAL A 251 -1.42 14.94 -8.95
C VAL A 251 -2.11 15.85 -7.93
N TYR A 252 -3.18 15.37 -7.29
CA TYR A 252 -3.88 16.18 -6.30
C TYR A 252 -3.00 16.48 -5.07
N PRO A 253 -2.92 17.76 -4.64
CA PRO A 253 -2.17 18.17 -3.46
C PRO A 253 -2.96 17.92 -2.18
N LEU A 254 -3.24 16.65 -1.87
CA LEU A 254 -4.02 16.28 -0.70
C LEU A 254 -3.32 16.73 0.60
N PRO A 255 -4.07 17.24 1.60
CA PRO A 255 -3.54 17.48 2.93
C PRO A 255 -2.85 16.23 3.46
N SER A 256 -1.79 16.37 4.26
CA SER A 256 -0.98 15.21 4.68
C SER A 256 -1.82 14.10 5.29
N HIS A 257 -2.79 14.44 6.15
CA HIS A 257 -3.72 13.48 6.80
C HIS A 257 -4.67 12.75 5.85
N LEU A 258 -4.77 13.16 4.59
CA LEU A 258 -5.55 12.53 3.51
C LEU A 258 -4.67 11.99 2.38
N SER A 259 -3.33 12.04 2.52
CA SER A 259 -2.39 11.68 1.46
C SER A 259 -1.50 10.48 1.82
N LEU A 260 -0.71 10.00 0.85
CA LEU A 260 0.32 8.96 1.05
C LEU A 260 1.26 9.27 2.21
N ALA A 261 1.54 10.56 2.44
CA ALA A 261 2.49 11.00 3.46
C ALA A 261 2.08 10.51 4.84
N PHE A 262 0.79 10.58 5.18
CA PHE A 262 0.32 10.15 6.49
C PHE A 262 0.58 8.68 6.79
N VAL A 263 0.49 7.80 5.79
CA VAL A 263 0.71 6.36 5.95
C VAL A 263 2.20 5.98 5.86
N GLN A 264 2.96 6.62 4.97
CA GLN A 264 4.41 6.40 4.85
C GLN A 264 5.19 6.81 6.10
N GLN A 265 4.63 7.75 6.86
CA GLN A 265 5.18 8.18 8.14
C GLN A 265 5.09 7.09 9.23
N ARG A 266 4.23 6.07 9.05
CA ARG A 266 3.85 5.08 10.09
C ARG A 266 4.50 3.72 9.91
N ASP A 267 4.70 3.30 8.67
CA ASP A 267 5.38 2.04 8.36
C ASP A 267 6.87 2.29 8.07
N PRO A 268 7.81 1.88 8.95
CA PRO A 268 9.23 2.03 8.73
C PRO A 268 9.76 1.15 7.59
N ARG A 269 9.01 0.14 7.13
CA ARG A 269 9.43 -0.74 6.03
C ARG A 269 9.37 -0.02 4.69
N ARG A 270 8.33 0.80 4.47
CA ARG A 270 8.09 1.61 3.25
C ARG A 270 8.25 0.85 1.92
N ARG A 271 8.11 -0.47 1.94
CA ARG A 271 8.44 -1.36 0.81
C ARG A 271 7.60 -2.64 0.86
N GLY A 272 7.52 -3.32 -0.26
CA GLY A 272 6.78 -4.57 -0.40
C GLY A 272 5.35 -4.34 -0.88
N MET A 273 4.59 -5.42 -1.00
CA MET A 273 3.39 -5.51 -1.84
C MET A 273 2.31 -4.43 -1.66
N PHE A 274 2.28 -3.76 -0.51
CA PHE A 274 1.33 -2.70 -0.20
C PHE A 274 1.76 -1.29 -0.67
N TYR A 275 3.01 -1.13 -1.14
CA TYR A 275 3.67 0.15 -1.46
C TYR A 275 3.72 0.49 -2.94
N THR A 276 3.04 -0.27 -3.79
CA THR A 276 3.05 -0.05 -5.24
C THR A 276 2.72 1.39 -5.65
N ASN A 277 1.75 2.02 -4.99
CA ASN A 277 1.36 3.41 -5.26
C ASN A 277 2.46 4.43 -4.94
N ARG A 278 3.29 4.19 -3.91
CA ARG A 278 4.48 4.99 -3.59
C ARG A 278 5.49 4.86 -4.71
N VAL A 279 5.84 3.63 -5.08
CA VAL A 279 6.84 3.36 -6.12
C VAL A 279 6.40 3.97 -7.46
N TYR A 280 5.10 3.86 -7.78
CA TYR A 280 4.53 4.54 -8.94
C TYR A 280 4.67 6.06 -8.86
N LEU A 281 4.30 6.68 -7.73
CA LEU A 281 4.37 8.12 -7.58
C LEU A 281 5.81 8.64 -7.69
N GLU A 282 6.77 7.95 -7.07
CA GLU A 282 8.20 8.26 -7.19
C GLU A 282 8.69 8.17 -8.64
N ALA A 283 8.26 7.14 -9.38
CA ALA A 283 8.58 7.01 -10.81
C ALA A 283 7.92 8.11 -11.67
N LEU A 284 6.66 8.43 -11.40
CA LEU A 284 5.91 9.51 -12.08
C LEU A 284 6.64 10.85 -11.97
N HIS A 285 7.15 11.17 -10.77
CA HIS A 285 7.92 12.37 -10.52
C HIS A 285 9.32 12.33 -11.14
N SER A 286 10.02 11.21 -10.96
CA SER A 286 11.41 11.07 -11.42
C SER A 286 11.51 11.16 -12.94
N HIS A 287 10.54 10.58 -13.66
CA HIS A 287 10.53 10.58 -15.13
C HIS A 287 9.98 11.89 -15.70
N ALA A 288 8.99 12.50 -15.01
CA ALA A 288 8.31 13.73 -15.40
C ALA A 288 7.83 13.73 -16.88
N ASP A 289 7.52 12.55 -17.42
CA ASP A 289 7.16 12.31 -18.83
C ASP A 289 5.65 12.19 -19.06
N ALA A 290 4.88 12.23 -17.97
CA ALA A 290 3.43 12.34 -17.92
C ALA A 290 2.95 13.53 -17.05
N LEU A 291 3.81 14.13 -16.23
CA LEU A 291 3.40 15.06 -15.18
C LEU A 291 3.13 16.46 -15.74
N VAL A 292 2.02 17.08 -15.32
CA VAL A 292 1.72 18.50 -15.57
C VAL A 292 1.61 19.28 -14.28
N GLY A 293 1.98 20.56 -14.36
CA GLY A 293 1.90 21.48 -13.23
C GLY A 293 0.52 22.11 -13.07
N GLU A 294 -0.14 22.46 -14.17
CA GLU A 294 -1.47 23.06 -14.17
C GLU A 294 -2.55 21.99 -14.42
N PRO A 295 -3.63 21.96 -13.62
CA PRO A 295 -4.68 20.95 -13.77
C PRO A 295 -5.51 21.11 -15.06
N GLU A 296 -5.49 22.29 -15.68
CA GLU A 296 -6.11 22.55 -16.99
C GLU A 296 -5.46 21.76 -18.13
N ASP A 297 -4.15 21.50 -18.03
CA ASP A 297 -3.39 20.75 -19.04
C ASP A 297 -3.56 19.23 -18.89
N ALA A 298 -4.26 18.78 -17.84
CA ALA A 298 -4.34 17.39 -17.45
C ALA A 298 -5.42 16.62 -18.22
N ALA A 299 -5.04 15.45 -18.76
CA ALA A 299 -5.95 14.44 -19.29
C ALA A 299 -6.41 13.45 -18.19
N LEU A 300 -5.59 13.28 -17.15
CA LEU A 300 -5.82 12.39 -16.02
C LEU A 300 -5.49 13.07 -14.70
N PHE A 301 -6.17 12.65 -13.63
CA PHE A 301 -5.96 13.17 -12.29
C PHE A 301 -5.62 12.04 -11.31
N PHE A 302 -4.42 12.07 -10.76
CA PHE A 302 -3.99 11.12 -9.75
C PHE A 302 -4.42 11.56 -8.35
N ILE A 303 -5.04 10.65 -7.59
CA ILE A 303 -5.37 10.84 -6.18
C ILE A 303 -4.35 10.06 -5.33
N PRO A 304 -3.37 10.73 -4.71
CA PRO A 304 -2.29 10.07 -3.99
C PRO A 304 -2.73 9.61 -2.59
N VAL A 305 -3.51 8.52 -2.55
CA VAL A 305 -4.00 7.86 -1.32
C VAL A 305 -3.39 6.47 -1.13
N MET A 306 -3.25 6.02 0.13
CA MET A 306 -2.67 4.72 0.50
C MET A 306 -3.69 3.87 1.26
N LEU A 307 -4.45 3.04 0.54
CA LEU A 307 -5.57 2.31 1.12
C LEU A 307 -5.20 1.02 1.84
N SER A 308 -4.12 0.34 1.43
CA SER A 308 -3.70 -0.96 1.95
C SER A 308 -3.54 -0.97 3.48
N GLN A 309 -2.77 -0.03 4.01
CA GLN A 309 -2.54 0.15 5.45
C GLN A 309 -3.75 0.75 6.18
N MET A 310 -4.72 1.28 5.43
CA MET A 310 -5.97 1.89 5.94
C MET A 310 -7.20 0.99 5.77
N SER A 311 -7.04 -0.24 5.29
CA SER A 311 -8.18 -1.17 5.12
C SER A 311 -7.82 -2.61 5.48
N SER A 312 -6.53 -2.95 5.57
CA SER A 312 -6.10 -4.21 6.18
C SER A 312 -5.92 -4.04 7.69
N SER A 313 -6.89 -4.58 8.45
CA SER A 313 -6.80 -4.81 9.90
C SER A 313 -6.53 -3.59 10.79
N LEU A 314 -6.74 -2.36 10.32
CA LEU A 314 -6.47 -1.17 11.11
C LEU A 314 -7.49 -0.02 11.01
N TRP A 315 -8.20 0.18 9.89
CA TRP A 315 -9.05 1.37 9.67
C TRP A 315 -10.26 1.12 8.74
N GLU A 316 -11.23 2.03 8.77
CA GLU A 316 -12.36 2.14 7.85
C GLU A 316 -11.97 2.92 6.59
N GLY A 317 -11.26 2.24 5.67
CA GLY A 317 -10.75 2.85 4.43
C GLY A 317 -11.82 3.50 3.53
N ARG A 318 -13.10 3.15 3.69
CA ARG A 318 -14.21 3.82 2.99
C ARG A 318 -14.38 5.27 3.45
N GLN A 319 -14.41 5.54 4.76
CA GLN A 319 -14.56 6.90 5.29
C GLN A 319 -13.40 7.80 4.88
N PHE A 320 -12.17 7.27 4.90
CA PHE A 320 -11.00 7.99 4.43
C PHE A 320 -11.13 8.44 2.96
N LEU A 321 -11.63 7.56 2.09
CA LEU A 321 -11.90 7.90 0.68
C LEU A 321 -13.01 8.93 0.53
N HIS A 322 -14.06 8.85 1.36
CA HIS A 322 -15.12 9.87 1.43
C HIS A 322 -14.53 11.24 1.77
N ASP A 323 -13.65 11.31 2.77
CA ASP A 323 -13.03 12.57 3.19
C ASP A 323 -12.06 13.11 2.15
N ALA A 324 -11.22 12.26 1.54
CA ALA A 324 -10.29 12.64 0.49
C ALA A 324 -11.01 13.19 -0.75
N VAL A 325 -12.04 12.50 -1.23
CA VAL A 325 -12.82 12.98 -2.39
C VAL A 325 -13.71 14.15 -2.01
N GLY A 326 -14.26 14.17 -0.81
CA GLY A 326 -14.97 15.33 -0.26
C GLY A 326 -14.08 16.57 -0.31
N TRP A 327 -12.83 16.46 0.12
CA TRP A 327 -11.86 17.55 0.02
C TRP A 327 -11.61 17.98 -1.44
N ILE A 328 -11.37 17.02 -2.34
CA ILE A 328 -11.14 17.29 -3.77
C ILE A 328 -12.32 18.03 -4.41
N ARG A 329 -13.55 17.54 -4.19
CA ARG A 329 -14.80 18.04 -4.80
C ARG A 329 -15.10 19.50 -4.50
N HIS A 330 -14.76 19.95 -3.30
CA HIS A 330 -14.99 21.33 -2.86
C HIS A 330 -13.84 22.26 -3.23
N ARG A 331 -12.71 21.73 -3.72
CA ARG A 331 -11.49 22.50 -3.89
C ARG A 331 -11.15 22.84 -5.33
N LEU A 332 -11.31 21.89 -6.24
CA LEU A 332 -11.05 22.09 -7.66
C LEU A 332 -12.24 21.57 -8.49
N PRO A 333 -12.59 22.24 -9.61
CA PRO A 333 -13.77 21.90 -10.40
C PRO A 333 -13.64 20.57 -11.15
N PHE A 334 -12.41 20.06 -11.33
CA PHE A 334 -12.11 18.94 -12.22
C PHE A 334 -12.76 17.62 -11.82
N TRP A 335 -12.96 17.36 -10.53
CA TRP A 335 -13.73 16.19 -10.11
C TRP A 335 -15.18 16.28 -10.60
N ASN A 336 -15.83 17.41 -10.36
CA ASN A 336 -17.24 17.60 -10.72
C ASN A 336 -17.45 17.64 -12.24
N ARG A 337 -16.43 18.04 -13.02
CA ARG A 337 -16.43 18.02 -14.49
C ARG A 337 -16.65 16.62 -15.08
N SER A 338 -15.99 15.61 -14.51
CA SER A 338 -16.00 14.24 -15.02
C SER A 338 -16.80 13.27 -14.16
N GLY A 339 -17.29 13.73 -13.01
CA GLY A 339 -17.83 12.86 -11.98
C GLY A 339 -16.79 11.85 -11.47
N GLY A 340 -15.49 12.17 -11.55
CA GLY A 340 -14.40 11.28 -11.16
C GLY A 340 -13.90 10.34 -12.27
N ALA A 341 -14.42 10.41 -13.50
CA ALA A 341 -14.10 9.43 -14.55
C ALA A 341 -12.71 9.55 -15.20
N ASP A 342 -12.06 10.72 -15.06
CA ASP A 342 -10.65 10.94 -15.43
C ASP A 342 -9.72 10.90 -14.21
N HIS A 343 -10.25 10.50 -13.04
CA HIS A 343 -9.51 10.34 -11.80
C HIS A 343 -9.09 8.90 -11.61
N TYR A 344 -7.87 8.69 -11.13
CA TYR A 344 -7.38 7.37 -10.80
C TYR A 344 -6.69 7.33 -9.44
N LEU A 345 -6.77 6.17 -8.81
CA LEU A 345 -6.15 5.90 -7.52
C LEU A 345 -5.71 4.45 -7.41
N PHE A 346 -4.79 4.19 -6.50
CA PHE A 346 -4.38 2.82 -6.19
C PHE A 346 -5.25 2.20 -5.10
N SER A 347 -5.62 0.96 -5.34
CA SER A 347 -6.37 0.09 -4.45
C SER A 347 -5.49 -1.10 -4.07
N GLY A 348 -4.55 -0.87 -3.15
CA GLY A 348 -3.49 -1.81 -2.76
C GLY A 348 -3.87 -2.82 -1.67
N GLN A 349 -5.11 -2.83 -1.19
CA GLN A 349 -5.64 -3.79 -0.20
C GLN A 349 -6.09 -5.10 -0.85
N ASP A 350 -6.10 -6.20 -0.09
CA ASP A 350 -6.41 -7.58 -0.53
C ASP A 350 -7.41 -7.65 -1.70
N LEU A 351 -8.71 -7.44 -1.45
CA LEU A 351 -9.74 -7.59 -2.48
C LEU A 351 -9.79 -6.43 -3.49
N GLY A 352 -8.75 -5.61 -3.54
CA GLY A 352 -8.60 -4.51 -4.48
C GLY A 352 -9.87 -3.66 -4.55
N GLY A 353 -10.36 -3.47 -5.77
CA GLY A 353 -11.52 -2.63 -6.06
C GLY A 353 -12.84 -3.04 -5.39
N CYS A 354 -12.95 -4.25 -4.81
CA CYS A 354 -14.18 -4.70 -4.13
C CYS A 354 -14.61 -3.77 -2.98
N TRP A 355 -13.65 -3.12 -2.33
CA TRP A 355 -13.90 -2.25 -1.18
C TRP A 355 -14.14 -0.79 -1.56
N MET A 356 -14.10 -0.45 -2.86
CA MET A 356 -14.27 0.94 -3.28
C MET A 356 -15.69 1.43 -2.95
N PRO A 357 -15.84 2.62 -2.32
CA PRO A 357 -17.14 3.24 -2.13
C PRO A 357 -17.76 3.66 -3.47
N ASP A 358 -19.09 3.73 -3.53
CA ASP A 358 -19.83 4.08 -4.74
C ASP A 358 -19.41 5.43 -5.33
N LEU A 359 -18.93 6.36 -4.50
CA LEU A 359 -18.44 7.66 -4.95
C LEU A 359 -17.25 7.57 -5.92
N LEU A 360 -16.47 6.49 -5.88
CA LEU A 360 -15.31 6.23 -6.74
C LEU A 360 -15.63 5.28 -7.90
N ARG A 361 -16.90 4.91 -8.07
CA ARG A 361 -17.30 3.87 -9.04
C ARG A 361 -16.96 4.24 -10.48
N SER A 362 -17.01 5.53 -10.81
CA SER A 362 -16.63 6.09 -12.11
C SER A 362 -15.11 6.23 -12.29
N SER A 363 -14.34 6.31 -11.20
CA SER A 363 -12.89 6.49 -11.22
C SER A 363 -12.14 5.24 -11.66
N ILE A 364 -10.98 5.44 -12.28
CA ILE A 364 -10.08 4.37 -12.70
C ILE A 364 -9.41 3.78 -11.46
N VAL A 365 -9.72 2.53 -11.13
CA VAL A 365 -9.11 1.82 -10.02
C VAL A 365 -7.86 1.11 -10.52
N VAL A 366 -6.72 1.47 -9.95
CA VAL A 366 -5.45 0.78 -10.17
C VAL A 366 -5.28 -0.25 -9.06
N SER A 367 -5.57 -1.51 -9.35
CA SER A 367 -5.64 -2.60 -8.36
C SER A 367 -4.59 -3.64 -8.64
N HIS A 368 -4.11 -4.36 -7.63
CA HIS A 368 -3.31 -5.58 -7.87
C HIS A 368 -4.18 -6.83 -8.05
N PHE A 369 -5.49 -6.69 -7.80
CA PHE A 369 -6.47 -7.77 -7.87
C PHE A 369 -7.60 -7.42 -8.85
N GLY A 370 -7.62 -8.12 -9.99
CA GLY A 370 -8.57 -7.88 -11.08
C GLY A 370 -9.83 -8.76 -11.02
N PHE A 371 -10.50 -8.83 -9.87
CA PHE A 371 -11.68 -9.70 -9.72
C PHE A 371 -12.91 -9.14 -10.43
N ARG A 372 -13.38 -9.84 -11.46
CA ARG A 372 -14.42 -9.39 -12.39
C ARG A 372 -15.86 -9.62 -11.90
N ALA A 373 -16.05 -10.11 -10.68
CA ALA A 373 -17.37 -10.27 -10.08
C ALA A 373 -17.54 -9.35 -8.87
N SER A 374 -18.74 -9.31 -8.30
CA SER A 374 -19.07 -8.46 -7.16
C SER A 374 -18.51 -9.02 -5.84
N GLU A 375 -18.39 -8.15 -4.83
CA GLU A 375 -17.95 -8.53 -3.49
C GLU A 375 -18.83 -9.63 -2.87
N ALA A 376 -20.12 -9.65 -3.20
CA ALA A 376 -21.06 -10.69 -2.76
C ALA A 376 -20.67 -12.09 -3.29
N VAL A 377 -20.23 -12.17 -4.54
CA VAL A 377 -19.71 -13.42 -5.12
C VAL A 377 -18.44 -13.85 -4.41
N TRP A 378 -17.58 -12.91 -4.04
CA TRP A 378 -16.37 -13.21 -3.27
C TRP A 378 -16.69 -13.80 -1.90
N LYS A 379 -17.58 -13.15 -1.13
CA LYS A 379 -17.88 -13.48 0.27
C LYS A 379 -18.66 -14.80 0.47
N ASP A 380 -19.32 -15.33 -0.55
CA ASP A 380 -20.07 -16.58 -0.43
C ASP A 380 -19.14 -17.79 -0.54
N ALA A 381 -18.61 -18.23 0.61
CA ALA A 381 -17.69 -19.37 0.72
C ALA A 381 -18.21 -20.66 0.06
N ARG A 382 -19.53 -20.87 0.00
CA ARG A 382 -20.13 -22.07 -0.62
C ARG A 382 -19.83 -22.16 -2.12
N ARG A 383 -19.59 -21.03 -2.79
CA ARG A 383 -19.28 -20.97 -4.23
C ARG A 383 -17.88 -21.44 -4.55
N TRP A 384 -17.03 -21.42 -3.54
CA TRP A 384 -15.61 -21.66 -3.67
C TRP A 384 -15.21 -23.03 -3.13
N ASP A 385 -16.09 -23.74 -2.42
CA ASP A 385 -15.83 -25.07 -1.88
C ASP A 385 -15.82 -26.11 -3.02
N LEU A 386 -14.72 -26.17 -3.75
CA LEU A 386 -14.52 -27.10 -4.87
C LEU A 386 -14.50 -28.58 -4.46
N ALA A 387 -14.36 -28.86 -3.16
CA ALA A 387 -14.48 -30.23 -2.64
C ALA A 387 -15.96 -30.66 -2.50
N LYS A 388 -16.88 -29.70 -2.34
CA LYS A 388 -18.33 -29.95 -2.24
C LYS A 388 -19.10 -29.62 -3.52
N VAL A 389 -18.58 -28.72 -4.36
CA VAL A 389 -19.18 -28.32 -5.64
C VAL A 389 -18.58 -29.17 -6.76
N THR A 390 -19.41 -29.91 -7.50
CA THR A 390 -18.96 -30.63 -8.70
C THR A 390 -18.53 -29.65 -9.79
N CYS A 391 -17.65 -30.07 -10.71
CA CYS A 391 -17.20 -29.24 -11.83
C CYS A 391 -18.35 -28.61 -12.65
N ASP A 392 -19.54 -29.24 -12.66
CA ASP A 392 -20.76 -28.77 -13.32
C ASP A 392 -21.53 -27.69 -12.54
N GLY A 393 -21.29 -27.61 -11.23
CA GLY A 393 -21.82 -26.58 -10.33
C GLY A 393 -20.97 -25.30 -10.30
N TRP A 394 -19.71 -25.37 -10.77
CA TRP A 394 -18.88 -24.20 -11.01
C TRP A 394 -19.33 -23.49 -12.29
N ARG A 395 -20.32 -22.59 -12.18
CA ARG A 395 -20.79 -21.75 -13.28
C ARG A 395 -20.39 -20.30 -13.07
N PRO A 396 -19.36 -19.79 -13.76
CA PRO A 396 -19.16 -18.35 -13.85
C PRO A 396 -20.32 -17.75 -14.65
N GLY A 397 -21.32 -17.21 -13.96
CA GLY A 397 -22.25 -16.24 -14.56
C GLY A 397 -23.74 -16.59 -14.65
N THR A 398 -24.26 -17.59 -13.93
CA THR A 398 -25.72 -17.86 -13.87
C THR A 398 -26.38 -17.33 -12.59
N ASP A 399 -25.68 -16.50 -11.81
CA ASP A 399 -26.09 -16.06 -10.49
C ASP A 399 -26.66 -14.62 -10.50
N PRO A 400 -27.80 -14.33 -9.84
CA PRO A 400 -28.35 -12.98 -9.72
C PRO A 400 -27.41 -11.92 -9.12
N ALA A 401 -26.28 -12.30 -8.49
CA ALA A 401 -25.23 -11.34 -8.11
C ALA A 401 -24.53 -10.65 -9.30
N HIS A 402 -24.84 -11.04 -10.55
CA HIS A 402 -24.45 -10.34 -11.78
C HIS A 402 -24.97 -8.90 -11.89
N TRP A 403 -26.05 -8.56 -11.16
CA TRP A 403 -26.61 -7.21 -11.13
C TRP A 403 -25.85 -6.25 -10.21
N LEU A 404 -24.97 -6.79 -9.33
CA LEU A 404 -24.13 -5.97 -8.48
C LEU A 404 -22.87 -5.50 -9.25
N PRO A 405 -22.34 -4.31 -8.92
CA PRO A 405 -21.17 -3.78 -9.61
C PRO A 405 -19.97 -4.72 -9.43
N PRO A 406 -19.19 -5.02 -10.49
CA PRO A 406 -18.01 -5.85 -10.36
C PRO A 406 -16.93 -5.08 -9.57
N CYS A 407 -16.10 -5.81 -8.83
CA CYS A 407 -14.96 -5.22 -8.13
C CYS A 407 -13.91 -4.61 -9.08
N PHE A 408 -13.86 -5.10 -10.32
CA PHE A 408 -12.95 -4.66 -11.36
C PHE A 408 -13.61 -4.71 -12.74
N SER A 409 -13.42 -3.66 -13.53
CA SER A 409 -13.90 -3.57 -14.91
C SER A 409 -12.75 -3.34 -15.89
N ARG A 410 -12.51 -4.28 -16.82
CA ARG A 410 -11.46 -4.17 -17.85
C ARG A 410 -11.52 -2.87 -18.68
N LYS A 411 -12.72 -2.31 -18.88
CA LYS A 411 -12.91 -1.10 -19.69
C LYS A 411 -12.41 0.17 -18.99
N LYS A 412 -12.35 0.14 -17.65
CA LYS A 412 -12.09 1.31 -16.81
C LYS A 412 -10.82 1.13 -15.99
N ASP A 413 -10.68 0.00 -15.33
CA ASP A 413 -9.67 -0.26 -14.31
C ASP A 413 -8.39 -0.86 -14.91
N VAL A 414 -7.31 -0.84 -14.13
CA VAL A 414 -6.01 -1.40 -14.52
C VAL A 414 -5.53 -2.34 -13.42
N VAL A 415 -5.13 -3.55 -13.80
CA VAL A 415 -4.44 -4.46 -12.88
C VAL A 415 -2.95 -4.20 -12.97
N VAL A 416 -2.27 -4.04 -11.83
CA VAL A 416 -0.82 -3.80 -11.75
C VAL A 416 -0.13 -4.85 -10.89
N PRO A 417 1.17 -5.12 -11.08
CA PRO A 417 1.88 -6.02 -10.21
C PRO A 417 2.06 -5.38 -8.83
N VAL A 418 2.20 -6.21 -7.80
CA VAL A 418 2.63 -5.74 -6.49
C VAL A 418 4.09 -5.31 -6.52
N ASP A 419 4.50 -4.47 -5.58
CA ASP A 419 5.93 -4.21 -5.35
C ASP A 419 6.61 -5.47 -4.77
N PHE A 420 7.53 -6.06 -5.53
CA PHE A 420 8.36 -7.18 -5.13
C PHE A 420 9.75 -7.06 -5.75
N SER A 421 10.72 -7.76 -5.16
CA SER A 421 12.07 -7.84 -5.70
C SER A 421 12.59 -9.28 -5.73
N VAL A 422 13.47 -9.55 -6.68
CA VAL A 422 14.25 -10.79 -6.79
C VAL A 422 15.71 -10.38 -6.77
N THR A 423 16.55 -11.10 -6.01
CA THR A 423 17.97 -10.75 -5.92
C THR A 423 18.65 -10.90 -7.29
N PRO A 424 19.62 -10.03 -7.64
CA PRO A 424 20.38 -10.18 -8.89
C PRO A 424 21.04 -11.57 -9.03
N LEU A 425 21.47 -12.15 -7.90
CA LEU A 425 22.06 -13.49 -7.87
C LEU A 425 21.02 -14.57 -8.23
N ASP A 426 19.84 -14.52 -7.64
CA ASP A 426 18.78 -15.49 -7.93
C ASP A 426 18.32 -15.39 -9.38
N ARG A 427 18.22 -14.18 -9.92
CA ARG A 427 17.89 -13.94 -11.32
C ARG A 427 18.96 -14.50 -12.26
N ARG A 428 20.25 -14.20 -12.02
CA ARG A 428 21.35 -14.76 -12.82
C ARG A 428 21.35 -16.29 -12.81
N ARG A 429 21.11 -16.90 -11.64
CA ARG A 429 20.98 -18.36 -11.51
C ARG A 429 19.78 -18.92 -12.27
N ALA A 430 18.64 -18.24 -12.23
CA ALA A 430 17.45 -18.63 -13.00
C ALA A 430 17.71 -18.59 -14.52
N VAL A 431 18.34 -17.51 -15.02
CA VAL A 431 18.71 -17.35 -16.43
C VAL A 431 19.72 -18.42 -16.87
N ALA A 432 20.74 -18.70 -16.05
CA ALA A 432 21.72 -19.74 -16.34
C ALA A 432 21.08 -21.13 -16.43
N ALA A 433 20.19 -21.48 -15.49
CA ALA A 433 19.45 -22.73 -15.50
C ALA A 433 18.55 -22.86 -16.75
N HIS A 434 17.82 -21.80 -17.11
CA HIS A 434 17.01 -21.77 -18.33
C HIS A 434 17.85 -21.98 -19.60
N ARG A 435 18.95 -21.24 -19.75
CA ARG A 435 19.84 -21.37 -20.92
C ARG A 435 20.42 -22.77 -21.03
N ALA A 436 20.78 -23.39 -19.90
CA ALA A 436 21.23 -24.78 -19.87
C ALA A 436 20.12 -25.74 -20.33
N ASP A 437 18.89 -25.56 -19.81
CA ASP A 437 17.72 -26.35 -20.19
C ASP A 437 17.43 -26.25 -21.70
N CYS A 438 17.60 -25.08 -22.33
CA CYS A 438 17.25 -24.85 -23.74
C CYS A 438 18.38 -25.11 -24.77
N ARG A 439 19.66 -25.17 -24.37
CA ARG A 439 20.82 -25.38 -25.28
C ARG A 439 21.27 -26.84 -25.50
N GLY A 440 20.43 -27.83 -25.23
CA GLY A 440 20.65 -29.22 -25.63
C GLY A 440 21.54 -30.04 -24.67
N LYS A 441 21.96 -29.49 -23.53
CA LYS A 441 22.38 -30.35 -22.41
C LYS A 441 21.17 -31.21 -22.01
N PRO A 442 21.34 -32.49 -21.62
CA PRO A 442 20.23 -33.23 -21.04
C PRO A 442 19.63 -32.33 -19.97
N PRO A 443 18.32 -32.04 -20.01
CA PRO A 443 17.72 -31.12 -19.05
C PRO A 443 18.22 -31.57 -17.69
N SER A 444 18.90 -30.70 -16.94
CA SER A 444 19.24 -31.04 -15.56
C SER A 444 17.90 -31.35 -14.95
N ALA A 445 17.59 -32.63 -14.75
CA ALA A 445 16.21 -33.09 -14.64
C ALA A 445 15.58 -32.24 -13.55
N ARG A 446 14.74 -31.26 -13.96
CA ARG A 446 14.07 -30.38 -13.02
C ARG A 446 13.37 -31.35 -12.09
N ARG A 447 13.77 -31.36 -10.82
CA ARG A 447 13.41 -32.44 -9.88
C ARG A 447 11.90 -32.46 -9.64
N ALA A 448 11.19 -31.39 -10.04
CA ALA A 448 9.76 -31.25 -9.94
C ALA A 448 9.14 -30.73 -11.24
N LEU A 449 7.93 -31.21 -11.52
CA LEU A 449 7.11 -30.68 -12.60
C LEU A 449 6.53 -29.32 -12.21
N ILE A 450 5.93 -29.23 -11.01
CA ILE A 450 5.25 -28.02 -10.56
C ILE A 450 5.57 -27.67 -9.10
N TYR A 451 5.69 -26.37 -8.83
CA TYR A 451 5.92 -25.81 -7.50
C TYR A 451 4.74 -24.96 -7.04
N MET A 452 4.36 -25.05 -5.77
CA MET A 452 3.30 -24.26 -5.13
C MET A 452 3.82 -23.66 -3.82
N ALA A 453 3.59 -22.35 -3.63
CA ALA A 453 3.94 -21.63 -2.41
C ALA A 453 2.74 -20.91 -1.78
N GLY A 454 2.68 -20.92 -0.45
CA GLY A 454 1.69 -20.18 0.33
C GLY A 454 0.99 -21.02 1.38
N ALA A 455 0.17 -20.35 2.19
CA ALA A 455 -0.81 -21.03 3.04
C ALA A 455 -1.77 -21.86 2.18
N ILE A 456 -2.21 -23.00 2.71
CA ILE A 456 -3.22 -23.87 2.09
C ILE A 456 -4.61 -23.49 2.61
N SER A 457 -4.74 -23.14 3.88
CA SER A 457 -6.00 -22.74 4.54
C SER A 457 -5.82 -21.49 5.40
N THR A 458 -6.93 -20.92 5.88
CA THR A 458 -6.90 -19.89 6.93
C THR A 458 -6.99 -20.53 8.33
N PRO A 459 -6.66 -19.78 9.40
CA PRO A 459 -6.92 -20.22 10.77
C PRO A 459 -8.40 -20.44 11.12
N TYR A 460 -9.32 -19.96 10.28
CA TYR A 460 -10.76 -19.97 10.54
C TYR A 460 -11.50 -21.10 9.81
N ASN A 461 -10.78 -22.00 9.12
CA ASN A 461 -11.36 -23.11 8.33
C ASN A 461 -12.45 -22.68 7.33
N ASP A 462 -12.40 -21.43 6.84
CA ASP A 462 -13.19 -20.98 5.71
C ASP A 462 -12.49 -21.32 4.38
N VAL A 463 -13.26 -21.26 3.28
CA VAL A 463 -12.73 -21.53 1.95
C VAL A 463 -11.73 -20.43 1.57
N TYR A 464 -10.46 -20.79 1.56
CA TYR A 464 -9.36 -19.92 1.21
C TYR A 464 -9.15 -19.94 -0.29
N SER A 465 -8.63 -18.87 -0.89
CA SER A 465 -8.11 -18.94 -2.27
C SER A 465 -9.10 -19.47 -3.32
N GLN A 466 -10.40 -19.16 -3.18
CA GLN A 466 -11.47 -19.69 -4.04
C GLN A 466 -11.51 -21.25 -4.07
N GLY A 467 -11.02 -21.92 -3.01
CA GLY A 467 -10.86 -23.38 -2.88
C GLY A 467 -9.77 -23.99 -3.73
N VAL A 468 -9.08 -23.19 -4.57
CA VAL A 468 -8.11 -23.69 -5.55
C VAL A 468 -6.90 -24.32 -4.87
N ARG A 469 -6.43 -23.75 -3.74
CA ARG A 469 -5.21 -24.23 -3.08
C ARG A 469 -5.46 -25.53 -2.34
N GLU A 470 -6.57 -25.60 -1.62
CA GLU A 470 -7.04 -26.76 -0.90
C GLU A 470 -7.28 -27.91 -1.87
N PHE A 471 -8.01 -27.64 -2.96
CA PHE A 471 -8.31 -28.66 -3.96
C PHE A 471 -7.05 -29.19 -4.66
N PHE A 472 -6.13 -28.29 -5.04
CA PHE A 472 -4.84 -28.71 -5.60
C PHE A 472 -4.00 -29.51 -4.59
N TYR A 473 -3.96 -29.08 -3.33
CA TYR A 473 -3.23 -29.77 -2.28
C TYR A 473 -3.78 -31.17 -2.01
N GLU A 474 -5.09 -31.30 -1.76
CA GLU A 474 -5.72 -32.60 -1.50
C GLU A 474 -5.53 -33.58 -2.67
N ARG A 475 -5.61 -33.07 -3.91
CA ARG A 475 -5.48 -33.90 -5.10
C ARG A 475 -4.03 -34.36 -5.35
N HIS A 476 -3.03 -33.53 -5.08
CA HIS A 476 -1.66 -33.71 -5.56
C HIS A 476 -0.58 -33.74 -4.47
N ARG A 477 -0.92 -33.71 -3.18
CA ARG A 477 0.07 -33.72 -2.06
C ARG A 477 0.98 -34.95 -2.02
N ASN A 478 0.55 -36.07 -2.58
CA ASN A 478 1.29 -37.34 -2.59
C ASN A 478 2.10 -37.56 -3.88
N GLU A 479 2.03 -36.62 -4.83
CA GLU A 479 2.75 -36.72 -6.11
C GLU A 479 4.20 -36.25 -5.94
N SER A 480 5.18 -37.12 -6.18
CA SER A 480 6.59 -36.81 -5.97
C SER A 480 7.14 -35.70 -6.88
N GLU A 481 6.44 -35.43 -7.99
CA GLU A 481 6.78 -34.37 -8.95
C GLU A 481 6.23 -32.99 -8.56
N VAL A 482 5.55 -32.87 -7.42
CA VAL A 482 4.95 -31.62 -6.91
C VAL A 482 5.69 -31.14 -5.66
N LEU A 483 6.18 -29.90 -5.69
CA LEU A 483 6.84 -29.27 -4.55
C LEU A 483 5.91 -28.28 -3.85
N PHE A 484 5.62 -28.55 -2.58
CA PHE A 484 4.89 -27.63 -1.71
C PHE A 484 5.84 -26.88 -0.78
N GLN A 485 5.71 -25.55 -0.75
CA GLN A 485 6.36 -24.67 0.20
C GLN A 485 5.28 -23.92 0.99
N LEU A 486 5.11 -24.30 2.26
CA LEU A 486 4.23 -23.55 3.16
C LEU A 486 4.89 -22.19 3.49
N GLY A 487 4.09 -21.12 3.45
CA GLY A 487 4.56 -19.75 3.71
C GLY A 487 5.09 -19.03 2.47
N GLY A 488 6.23 -18.34 2.62
CA GLY A 488 6.87 -17.58 1.54
C GLY A 488 7.40 -18.44 0.39
N TRP A 489 7.98 -17.82 -0.64
CA TRP A 489 8.61 -18.56 -1.74
C TRP A 489 10.06 -18.93 -1.44
N ASN A 490 10.55 -19.95 -2.16
CA ASN A 490 11.93 -20.39 -2.13
C ASN A 490 12.55 -20.36 -3.54
N ALA A 491 13.55 -19.49 -3.73
CA ALA A 491 14.21 -19.31 -5.03
C ALA A 491 14.82 -20.61 -5.60
N THR A 492 15.38 -21.45 -4.72
CA THR A 492 15.99 -22.73 -5.12
C THR A 492 14.93 -23.73 -5.56
N ALA A 493 13.81 -23.84 -4.84
CA ALA A 493 12.70 -24.71 -5.21
C ALA A 493 12.06 -24.27 -6.54
N MET A 494 11.85 -22.97 -6.75
CA MET A 494 11.34 -22.44 -8.02
C MET A 494 12.27 -22.73 -9.20
N ARG A 495 13.60 -22.63 -9.01
CA ARG A 495 14.60 -23.03 -10.02
C ARG A 495 14.66 -24.55 -10.25
N ALA A 496 14.15 -25.36 -9.33
CA ALA A 496 14.08 -26.81 -9.48
C ALA A 496 12.79 -27.27 -10.18
N ALA A 497 11.77 -26.41 -10.29
CA ALA A 497 10.48 -26.73 -10.90
C ALA A 497 10.36 -26.22 -12.35
N THR A 498 9.58 -26.91 -13.19
CA THR A 498 9.31 -26.44 -14.56
C THR A 498 8.21 -25.38 -14.60
N PHE A 499 7.14 -25.66 -13.87
CA PHE A 499 5.97 -24.82 -13.73
C PHE A 499 5.81 -24.32 -12.29
N CYS A 500 5.18 -23.18 -12.11
CA CYS A 500 4.85 -22.65 -10.80
C CYS A 500 3.37 -22.33 -10.73
N LEU A 501 2.66 -22.98 -9.81
CA LEU A 501 1.24 -22.75 -9.60
C LEU A 501 1.03 -21.33 -9.06
N ALA A 502 0.18 -20.59 -9.75
CA ALA A 502 -0.37 -19.33 -9.30
C ALA A 502 -1.88 -19.53 -9.07
N PRO A 503 -2.26 -20.21 -7.98
CA PRO A 503 -3.67 -20.40 -7.64
C PRO A 503 -4.26 -19.08 -7.15
N SER A 504 -5.59 -19.02 -7.10
CA SER A 504 -6.28 -17.85 -6.56
C SER A 504 -5.84 -17.56 -5.12
N GLY A 505 -6.08 -16.35 -4.65
CA GLY A 505 -5.71 -15.85 -3.33
C GLY A 505 -6.61 -14.71 -2.94
N TRP A 506 -6.42 -14.17 -1.74
CA TRP A 506 -7.19 -13.03 -1.25
C TRP A 506 -6.81 -11.68 -1.86
N GLY A 507 -5.94 -11.62 -2.88
CA GLY A 507 -5.64 -10.35 -3.54
C GLY A 507 -4.36 -10.31 -4.33
N TYR A 508 -3.23 -10.50 -3.65
CA TYR A 508 -1.93 -9.98 -4.11
C TYR A 508 -1.28 -10.57 -5.36
N GLY A 509 -1.73 -11.74 -5.86
CA GLY A 509 -1.27 -12.27 -7.16
C GLY A 509 0.25 -12.52 -7.35
N TRP A 510 1.09 -12.27 -6.33
CA TRP A 510 2.56 -12.19 -6.45
C TRP A 510 3.23 -13.44 -7.07
N ARG A 511 2.59 -14.60 -6.94
CA ARG A 511 3.04 -15.86 -7.52
C ARG A 511 3.22 -15.78 -9.03
N VAL A 512 2.37 -15.07 -9.75
CA VAL A 512 2.52 -14.94 -11.21
C VAL A 512 3.82 -14.19 -11.54
N TYR A 513 4.05 -13.06 -10.85
CA TYR A 513 5.17 -12.17 -11.16
C TYR A 513 6.51 -12.75 -10.71
N VAL A 514 6.58 -13.33 -9.50
CA VAL A 514 7.80 -13.99 -9.00
C VAL A 514 8.12 -15.23 -9.83
N SER A 515 7.12 -15.99 -10.28
CA SER A 515 7.35 -17.15 -11.16
C SER A 515 7.98 -16.73 -12.49
N LEU A 516 7.46 -15.67 -13.09
CA LEU A 516 8.02 -15.09 -14.32
C LEU A 516 9.45 -14.58 -14.12
N ALA A 517 9.70 -13.85 -13.03
CA ALA A 517 11.03 -13.36 -12.64
C ALA A 517 12.03 -14.47 -12.27
N MET A 518 11.54 -15.68 -11.96
CA MET A 518 12.38 -16.86 -11.72
C MET A 518 12.43 -17.83 -12.92
N LEU A 519 11.84 -17.45 -14.07
CA LEU A 519 11.71 -18.29 -15.28
C LEU A 519 11.04 -19.65 -15.02
N CYS A 520 10.18 -19.70 -14.01
CA CYS A 520 9.28 -20.80 -13.73
C CYS A 520 7.94 -20.48 -14.41
N ILE A 521 7.49 -21.31 -15.36
CA ILE A 521 6.32 -20.96 -16.18
C ILE A 521 5.07 -20.88 -15.27
N PRO A 522 4.40 -19.71 -15.15
CA PRO A 522 3.23 -19.56 -14.30
C PRO A 522 2.07 -20.42 -14.83
N VAL A 523 1.47 -21.19 -13.93
CA VAL A 523 0.22 -21.95 -14.15
C VAL A 523 -0.88 -21.26 -13.36
N ILE A 524 -1.65 -20.43 -14.02
CA ILE A 524 -2.67 -19.55 -13.45
C ILE A 524 -3.97 -20.34 -13.30
N VAL A 525 -4.39 -20.54 -12.05
CA VAL A 525 -5.70 -21.12 -11.70
C VAL A 525 -6.43 -20.09 -10.83
N GLN A 526 -6.92 -19.04 -11.49
CA GLN A 526 -7.54 -17.88 -10.84
C GLN A 526 -8.81 -17.49 -11.61
N PRO A 527 -9.95 -18.12 -11.27
CA PRO A 527 -11.17 -17.83 -11.99
C PRO A 527 -11.64 -16.40 -11.71
N LEU A 528 -12.15 -15.75 -12.76
CA LEU A 528 -12.65 -14.37 -12.73
C LEU A 528 -11.60 -13.33 -12.32
N VAL A 529 -10.30 -13.68 -12.25
CA VAL A 529 -9.22 -12.76 -11.91
C VAL A 529 -8.36 -12.45 -13.12
N ASP A 530 -8.35 -11.17 -13.48
CA ASP A 530 -7.44 -10.61 -14.47
C ASP A 530 -6.07 -10.35 -13.85
N GLN A 531 -5.03 -10.55 -14.64
CA GLN A 531 -3.64 -10.37 -14.21
C GLN A 531 -3.11 -8.98 -14.58
N ALA A 532 -1.98 -8.62 -13.96
CA ALA A 532 -1.36 -7.33 -14.16
C ALA A 532 -1.03 -7.07 -15.63
N PHE A 533 -1.49 -5.93 -16.15
CA PHE A 533 -1.30 -5.50 -17.53
C PHE A 533 -1.73 -6.54 -18.57
N GLU A 534 -2.76 -7.37 -18.30
CA GLU A 534 -3.25 -8.38 -19.25
C GLU A 534 -3.86 -7.76 -20.52
N ASP A 535 -4.13 -6.44 -20.53
CA ASP A 535 -4.49 -5.66 -21.71
C ASP A 535 -3.28 -5.16 -22.54
N VAL A 536 -2.06 -5.25 -21.99
CA VAL A 536 -0.80 -4.85 -22.66
C VAL A 536 0.10 -6.06 -22.94
N LEU A 537 0.08 -7.08 -22.07
CA LEU A 537 1.01 -8.21 -22.09
C LEU A 537 0.39 -9.48 -22.72
N PRO A 538 1.14 -10.20 -23.56
CA PRO A 538 0.66 -11.43 -24.19
C PRO A 538 0.82 -12.64 -23.25
N TYR A 539 0.00 -12.74 -22.21
CA TYR A 539 0.08 -13.80 -21.17
C TYR A 539 0.14 -15.23 -21.74
N HIS A 540 -0.57 -15.49 -22.84
CA HIS A 540 -0.56 -16.80 -23.52
C HIS A 540 0.82 -17.24 -24.02
N ARG A 541 1.77 -16.31 -24.18
CA ARG A 541 3.14 -16.63 -24.61
C ARG A 541 4.03 -17.13 -23.48
N PHE A 542 3.76 -16.74 -22.23
CA PHE A 542 4.66 -17.01 -21.10
C PHE A 542 3.99 -17.66 -19.89
N SER A 543 2.70 -17.94 -19.96
CA SER A 543 1.93 -18.58 -18.89
C SER A 543 0.91 -19.57 -19.45
N LEU A 544 0.40 -20.44 -18.58
CA LEU A 544 -0.72 -21.33 -18.86
C LEU A 544 -1.87 -20.95 -17.94
N ARG A 545 -3.10 -20.92 -18.46
CA ARG A 545 -4.30 -20.64 -17.66
C ARG A 545 -5.22 -21.86 -17.69
N PHE A 546 -5.68 -22.26 -16.53
CA PHE A 546 -6.60 -23.39 -16.33
C PHE A 546 -7.78 -22.97 -15.46
N ASN A 547 -8.88 -23.69 -15.61
CA ASN A 547 -10.00 -23.60 -14.70
C ASN A 547 -9.76 -24.51 -13.48
N PRO A 548 -10.40 -24.26 -12.33
CA PRO A 548 -10.26 -25.14 -11.18
C PRO A 548 -10.63 -26.60 -11.47
N CYS A 549 -11.60 -26.81 -12.37
CA CYS A 549 -12.03 -28.13 -12.81
C CYS A 549 -10.94 -28.94 -13.54
N ASP A 550 -9.88 -28.29 -14.03
CA ASP A 550 -8.76 -28.97 -14.69
C ASP A 550 -7.75 -29.54 -13.69
N ILE A 551 -7.82 -29.18 -12.39
CA ILE A 551 -6.88 -29.62 -11.37
C ILE A 551 -6.69 -31.15 -11.35
N PRO A 552 -7.74 -32.00 -11.41
CA PRO A 552 -7.56 -33.45 -11.40
C PRO A 552 -6.72 -34.00 -12.54
N SER A 553 -6.71 -33.34 -13.71
CA SER A 553 -5.99 -33.75 -14.92
C SER A 553 -4.80 -32.83 -15.26
N LEU A 554 -4.42 -31.94 -14.33
CA LEU A 554 -3.44 -30.88 -14.58
C LEU A 554 -2.02 -31.43 -14.83
N LEU A 555 -1.54 -32.38 -14.00
CA LEU A 555 -0.16 -32.90 -14.14
C LEU A 555 0.08 -33.58 -15.51
N PRO A 556 -0.77 -34.48 -16.01
CA PRO A 556 -0.63 -35.03 -17.37
C PRO A 556 -0.51 -33.97 -18.47
N GLN A 557 -1.31 -32.90 -18.41
CA GLN A 557 -1.27 -31.81 -19.39
C GLN A 557 0.06 -31.04 -19.32
N LEU A 558 0.54 -30.77 -18.11
CA LEU A 558 1.82 -30.09 -17.90
C LEU A 558 3.00 -30.96 -18.36
N ARG A 559 2.97 -32.28 -18.16
CA ARG A 559 3.99 -33.21 -18.70
C ARG A 559 4.05 -33.14 -20.21
N ALA A 560 2.91 -33.18 -20.89
CA ALA A 560 2.85 -33.07 -22.35
C ALA A 560 3.52 -31.78 -22.86
N ILE A 561 3.32 -30.66 -22.16
CA ILE A 561 3.97 -29.39 -22.48
C ILE A 561 5.47 -29.43 -22.16
N ALA A 562 5.87 -30.01 -21.02
CA ALA A 562 7.28 -30.14 -20.63
C ALA A 562 8.07 -31.02 -21.61
N HIS A 563 7.47 -32.10 -22.12
CA HIS A 563 8.07 -32.97 -23.14
C HIS A 563 8.23 -32.26 -24.49
N ASN A 564 7.37 -31.30 -24.81
CA ASN A 564 7.55 -30.45 -25.99
C ASN A 564 8.57 -29.33 -25.69
N ARG A 565 9.85 -29.69 -25.81
CA ARG A 565 10.99 -28.83 -25.54
C ARG A 565 10.96 -27.50 -26.29
N THR A 566 10.56 -27.50 -27.57
CA THR A 566 10.44 -26.29 -28.38
C THR A 566 9.43 -25.32 -27.78
N ARG A 567 8.24 -25.81 -27.46
CA ARG A 567 7.18 -25.00 -26.83
C ARG A 567 7.62 -24.47 -25.46
N LEU A 568 8.20 -25.33 -24.61
CA LEU A 568 8.67 -24.93 -23.28
C LEU A 568 9.72 -23.81 -23.37
N CYS A 569 10.70 -23.95 -24.27
CA CYS A 569 11.74 -22.95 -24.46
C CYS A 569 11.19 -21.63 -25.03
N GLN A 570 10.25 -21.67 -25.97
CA GLN A 570 9.56 -20.46 -26.45
C GLN A 570 8.86 -19.73 -25.30
N MET A 571 8.18 -20.46 -24.41
CA MET A 571 7.52 -19.85 -23.26
C MET A 571 8.51 -19.21 -22.28
N ARG A 572 9.66 -19.84 -22.06
CA ARG A 572 10.69 -19.29 -21.16
C ARG A 572 11.44 -18.11 -21.76
N GLU A 573 11.65 -18.08 -23.07
CA GLU A 573 12.18 -16.90 -23.77
C GLU A 573 11.17 -15.73 -23.70
N ALA A 574 9.88 -16.01 -23.87
CA ALA A 574 8.85 -15.00 -23.64
C ALA A 574 8.85 -14.52 -22.18
N ALA A 575 9.02 -15.41 -21.20
CA ALA A 575 9.16 -15.02 -19.79
C ALA A 575 10.38 -14.12 -19.55
N LEU A 576 11.53 -14.46 -20.15
CA LEU A 576 12.75 -13.65 -20.10
C LEU A 576 12.57 -12.27 -20.73
N ARG A 577 11.75 -12.17 -21.78
CA ARG A 577 11.40 -10.90 -22.42
C ARG A 577 10.48 -10.03 -21.57
N TYR A 578 9.40 -10.60 -21.02
CA TYR A 578 8.32 -9.82 -20.41
C TYR A 578 8.40 -9.65 -18.88
N TYR A 579 9.30 -10.33 -18.16
CA TYR A 579 9.34 -10.23 -16.69
C TYR A 579 9.51 -8.81 -16.15
N ARG A 580 10.28 -7.96 -16.85
CA ARG A 580 10.54 -6.56 -16.45
C ARG A 580 9.27 -5.73 -16.48
N ALA A 581 8.31 -6.06 -17.34
CA ALA A 581 7.02 -5.39 -17.42
C ALA A 581 6.18 -5.58 -16.13
N LEU A 582 6.51 -6.59 -15.33
CA LEU A 582 5.85 -6.88 -14.06
C LEU A 582 6.67 -6.46 -12.84
N MET A 583 7.76 -5.72 -13.02
CA MET A 583 8.60 -5.21 -11.93
C MET A 583 8.57 -3.68 -11.91
N TRP A 584 8.44 -3.11 -10.71
CA TRP A 584 8.44 -1.65 -10.51
C TRP A 584 9.85 -1.08 -10.41
N GLU A 585 10.69 -1.71 -9.60
CA GLU A 585 12.08 -1.29 -9.39
C GLU A 585 12.96 -1.71 -10.58
N PRO A 586 14.03 -0.94 -10.90
CA PRO A 586 14.98 -1.29 -11.95
C PRO A 586 15.50 -2.73 -11.85
N PRO A 587 15.60 -3.48 -12.96
CA PRO A 587 15.42 -3.05 -14.36
C PRO A 587 13.95 -3.07 -14.85
N GLY A 588 12.99 -3.09 -13.94
CA GLY A 588 11.56 -3.11 -14.22
C GLY A 588 11.05 -1.91 -15.01
N VAL A 589 9.95 -2.11 -15.72
CA VAL A 589 9.27 -1.10 -16.57
C VAL A 589 7.75 -1.08 -16.32
N ALA A 590 7.30 -1.51 -15.13
CA ALA A 590 5.88 -1.51 -14.78
C ALA A 590 5.26 -0.11 -14.76
N TYR A 591 6.07 0.93 -14.50
CA TYR A 591 5.64 2.33 -14.62
C TYR A 591 5.13 2.62 -16.03
N GLU A 592 5.92 2.32 -17.06
CA GLU A 592 5.56 2.54 -18.46
C GLU A 592 4.34 1.70 -18.87
N MET A 593 4.24 0.47 -18.38
CA MET A 593 3.08 -0.39 -18.67
C MET A 593 1.78 0.19 -18.10
N LEU A 594 1.84 0.74 -16.89
CA LEU A 594 0.72 1.47 -16.30
C LEU A 594 0.41 2.73 -17.11
N GLN A 595 1.42 3.49 -17.53
CA GLN A 595 1.22 4.69 -18.35
C GLN A 595 0.52 4.37 -19.69
N ILE A 596 0.91 3.30 -20.38
CA ILE A 596 0.22 2.83 -21.61
C ILE A 596 -1.25 2.51 -21.30
N SER A 597 -1.50 1.79 -20.21
CA SER A 597 -2.86 1.41 -19.80
C SER A 597 -3.71 2.65 -19.52
N LEU A 598 -3.17 3.61 -18.77
CA LEU A 598 -3.81 4.89 -18.45
C LEU A 598 -4.06 5.73 -19.71
N CYS A 599 -3.10 5.81 -20.63
CA CYS A 599 -3.27 6.46 -21.93
C CYS A 599 -4.46 5.91 -22.71
N ARG A 600 -4.65 4.58 -22.71
CA ARG A 600 -5.79 3.95 -23.38
C ARG A 600 -7.12 4.33 -22.73
N ARG A 601 -7.18 4.44 -21.39
CA ARG A 601 -8.39 4.87 -20.67
C ARG A 601 -8.71 6.35 -20.95
N ALA A 602 -7.69 7.21 -20.88
CA ALA A 602 -7.83 8.63 -21.17
C ALA A 602 -8.32 8.87 -22.62
N LEU A 603 -7.72 8.18 -23.59
CA LEU A 603 -8.10 8.30 -24.99
C LEU A 603 -9.51 7.73 -25.24
N ALA A 604 -9.83 6.54 -24.72
CA ALA A 604 -11.16 5.94 -24.88
C ALA A 604 -12.26 6.86 -24.34
N ARG A 605 -12.01 7.55 -23.22
CA ARG A 605 -12.93 8.56 -22.68
C ARG A 605 -13.13 9.73 -23.64
N ILE A 606 -12.06 10.30 -24.19
CA ILE A 606 -12.15 11.41 -25.16
C ILE A 606 -12.97 11.00 -26.37
N LEU A 607 -12.71 9.80 -26.91
CA LEU A 607 -13.43 9.26 -28.05
C LEU A 607 -14.92 9.06 -27.75
N HIS A 608 -15.26 8.53 -26.57
CA HIS A 608 -16.66 8.36 -26.13
C HIS A 608 -17.38 9.69 -25.88
N LEU A 609 -16.68 10.73 -25.44
CA LEU A 609 -17.23 12.09 -25.33
C LEU A 609 -17.49 12.72 -26.71
N GLN A 610 -16.77 12.29 -27.75
CA GLN A 610 -16.91 12.81 -29.12
C GLN A 610 -17.99 12.07 -29.95
N SER A 611 -18.27 10.78 -29.70
CA SER A 611 -19.49 10.10 -30.17
C SER A 611 -19.68 8.69 -29.56
N THR A 612 -20.90 8.14 -29.63
CA THR A 612 -21.20 6.75 -29.25
C THR A 612 -20.68 5.69 -30.25
N THR A 613 -20.15 6.07 -31.42
CA THR A 613 -19.72 5.16 -32.51
C THR A 613 -18.61 5.75 -33.41
N MET A 614 -17.68 6.56 -32.88
CA MET A 614 -16.60 7.15 -33.70
C MET A 614 -15.44 6.17 -33.88
N SER A 615 -14.99 5.99 -35.13
CA SER A 615 -13.81 5.21 -35.47
C SER A 615 -12.51 5.96 -35.12
N LEU A 616 -11.40 5.24 -34.90
CA LEU A 616 -10.07 5.84 -34.68
C LEU A 616 -9.63 6.73 -35.86
N GLU A 617 -10.11 6.47 -37.08
CA GLU A 617 -9.83 7.29 -38.27
C GLU A 617 -10.64 8.59 -38.28
N GLU A 618 -11.90 8.57 -37.87
CA GLU A 618 -12.71 9.77 -37.65
C GLU A 618 -12.06 10.70 -36.62
N ALA A 619 -11.60 10.13 -35.50
CA ALA A 619 -11.01 10.90 -34.42
C ALA A 619 -9.67 11.54 -34.82
N ARG A 620 -8.88 10.87 -35.66
CA ARG A 620 -7.65 11.44 -36.25
C ARG A 620 -7.95 12.66 -37.12
N ARG A 621 -9.06 12.68 -37.86
CA ARG A 621 -9.49 13.84 -38.67
C ARG A 621 -9.96 15.02 -37.80
N GLN A 622 -10.50 14.76 -36.61
CA GLN A 622 -10.95 15.78 -35.66
C GLN A 622 -9.84 16.35 -34.75
N GLY A 623 -8.59 15.90 -34.90
CA GLY A 623 -7.44 16.44 -34.15
C GLY A 623 -7.28 15.83 -32.76
N LEU A 624 -6.78 14.59 -32.69
CA LEU A 624 -6.45 13.93 -31.42
C LEU A 624 -5.39 14.71 -30.61
N PRO A 625 -5.43 14.68 -29.26
CA PRO A 625 -4.43 15.32 -28.42
C PRO A 625 -3.01 14.79 -28.72
N ALA A 626 -1.99 15.64 -28.72
CA ALA A 626 -0.63 15.26 -29.13
C ALA A 626 -0.06 14.01 -28.41
N TRP A 627 -0.48 13.76 -27.16
CA TRP A 627 -0.07 12.60 -26.36
C TRP A 627 -0.75 11.27 -26.76
N TYR A 628 -1.75 11.25 -27.66
CA TYR A 628 -2.54 10.05 -27.99
C TYR A 628 -1.68 8.84 -28.42
N LYS A 629 -0.49 9.09 -28.98
CA LYS A 629 0.43 8.07 -29.47
C LYS A 629 0.82 7.06 -28.38
N CYS A 630 0.81 7.45 -27.11
CA CYS A 630 1.10 6.51 -26.02
C CYS A 630 0.08 5.38 -25.90
N ALA A 631 -1.18 5.59 -26.31
CA ALA A 631 -2.19 4.54 -26.31
C ALA A 631 -1.91 3.44 -27.35
N LEU A 632 -1.12 3.76 -28.39
CA LEU A 632 -0.72 2.86 -29.46
C LEU A 632 0.56 2.07 -29.14
N MET A 633 1.29 2.44 -28.08
CA MET A 633 2.50 1.74 -27.68
C MET A 633 2.19 0.32 -27.20
N THR A 634 3.12 -0.59 -27.47
CA THR A 634 3.09 -1.98 -27.04
C THR A 634 4.12 -2.24 -25.94
N ALA A 635 3.98 -3.37 -25.23
CA ALA A 635 5.01 -3.81 -24.28
C ALA A 635 6.39 -3.94 -24.94
N ASP A 636 6.40 -4.38 -26.21
CA ASP A 636 7.62 -4.62 -26.96
C ASP A 636 8.34 -3.31 -27.33
N ASP A 637 7.62 -2.23 -27.62
CA ASP A 637 8.20 -0.91 -27.86
C ASP A 637 8.94 -0.39 -26.61
N ILE A 638 8.36 -0.60 -25.43
CA ILE A 638 8.97 -0.21 -24.14
C ILE A 638 10.19 -1.06 -23.83
N LEU A 639 10.05 -2.39 -23.92
CA LEU A 639 11.12 -3.33 -23.57
C LEU A 639 12.32 -3.22 -24.51
N SER A 640 12.10 -2.84 -25.77
CA SER A 640 13.17 -2.62 -26.75
C SER A 640 13.89 -1.27 -26.58
N SER A 641 13.18 -0.24 -26.15
CA SER A 641 13.75 1.11 -25.90
C SER A 641 14.44 1.27 -24.55
N SER A 642 14.25 0.31 -23.63
CA SER A 642 14.87 0.30 -22.30
C SER A 642 15.78 -0.92 -22.15
N PRO A 643 16.99 -0.95 -22.77
CA PRO A 643 17.89 -2.09 -22.67
C PRO A 643 18.29 -2.37 -21.22
N GLU A 644 18.52 -3.64 -20.91
CA GLU A 644 18.97 -4.11 -19.59
C GLU A 644 20.44 -3.69 -19.42
N THR A 645 20.70 -2.42 -19.13
CA THR A 645 22.08 -1.96 -18.84
C THR A 645 22.54 -2.64 -17.57
N ALA A 646 23.67 -3.33 -17.65
CA ALA A 646 24.27 -4.05 -16.53
C ALA A 646 24.33 -3.14 -15.29
N THR A 647 23.61 -3.56 -14.25
CA THR A 647 23.76 -3.16 -12.84
C THR A 647 24.14 -1.69 -12.64
N SER A 648 23.17 -0.78 -12.62
CA SER A 648 23.35 0.42 -11.81
C SER A 648 23.50 -0.02 -10.36
N ASP A 649 24.62 0.32 -9.73
CA ASP A 649 24.90 0.14 -8.31
C ASP A 649 23.89 0.94 -7.46
N TRP A 650 22.67 0.43 -7.34
CA TRP A 650 21.78 0.82 -6.26
C TRP A 650 22.11 -0.05 -5.03
N PRO A 651 22.28 0.55 -3.85
CA PRO A 651 22.63 -0.18 -2.65
C PRO A 651 21.60 -1.29 -2.42
N ALA A 652 22.09 -2.53 -2.31
CA ALA A 652 21.26 -3.68 -1.95
C ALA A 652 20.56 -3.36 -0.61
N ILE A 653 19.28 -2.98 -0.68
CA ILE A 653 18.51 -2.69 0.52
C ILE A 653 18.19 -4.04 1.15
N ARG A 654 18.93 -4.34 2.23
CA ARG A 654 18.92 -5.60 2.99
C ARG A 654 17.52 -6.20 3.13
N GLU A 655 17.47 -7.52 2.99
CA GLU A 655 16.29 -8.37 3.15
C GLU A 655 15.42 -7.95 4.35
N PRO A 656 14.08 -8.04 4.26
CA PRO A 656 13.24 -7.91 5.44
C PRO A 656 13.51 -9.08 6.42
N PRO A 657 13.39 -8.85 7.74
CA PRO A 657 13.43 -9.95 8.71
C PRO A 657 12.31 -10.97 8.43
N ARG A 658 12.63 -12.25 8.67
CA ARG A 658 11.88 -13.47 8.33
C ARG A 658 10.52 -13.66 9.05
N TRP A 659 9.70 -12.63 9.14
CA TRP A 659 8.35 -12.75 9.74
C TRP A 659 7.28 -12.37 8.71
N PHE A 660 7.03 -13.33 7.82
CA PHE A 660 5.78 -13.57 7.08
C PHE A 660 5.64 -15.07 6.82
#